data_AF-A0AA85F0W8-F1
#
_entry.id   AF-A0AA85F0W8-F1
#
_cell.length_a   1.000
_cell.length_b   1.000
_cell.length_c   1.000
_cell.angle_alpha   90.00
_cell.angle_beta   90.00
_cell.angle_gamma   90.00
#
_symmetry.space_group_name_H-M   'P 1'
#
loop_
_entity.id
_entity.type
_entity.pdbx_description
1 polymer ?
#
loop_
_entity_poly.entity_id
_entity_poly.type
_entity_poly.pdbx_seq_one_letter_code
_entity_poly.pdbx_strand_id
1 'polypeptide(L)'
;MLFDSNLRLQQNLRRMLYLVIKELSTVADDVIIVTSSLTKDMTGPEIAFRGPAIRALCTITDAAMVQSIERYLKQAVVDKSPAIASAVLTSAYKLMNVCPDIIKRWTNEVQEAASGSRVMVQYHAIGLLYLIRQSDRLAVTKMIQKFTRSTLRSPYAYCLMIRIVAKQLDEDGHPNNPQLYEFLESSLRHKSEMVIYEAARAIISLRNLTAKELAPAVGVLQLLCSSSKPALRYAAVHTLNSVASNHPAAVTACNLDLEQLIGDPNRSIATLAITTLLKTGNESNVERLLKHVSPFMSEISDEFKIVVLESIHALATKYPKKYTVLLNFLSGLLRDSAGYTFKKAVVVAIESIIKQIPEAKSIGLLQLCDFIEDCEHVKLTQRILHLLGREGPYLKRPRQFTRYIYNRVMLESASIKCTATTALARFAAHNEELLPSILVLLKRIMIDEDDEVRDRAAFYHYILSNNQVALKSAYLLSEEMHLNPSGLECALLDYVHNSHTVAGSPFSLTTVPIADIVQPNDLSSAIDSDVVKIKAKPNAMAGEGRNTSLASQMSGKRIQDSFAEQLASIPEFSGLGSIFKSSSPVELTESDTEYVVTCIKHLFSRHLVLQFDCINTMADQVLENVYVSCEPDDSLFNIVCTVPCKSLKYNSPAVTYVLVELPEDLECHSATFINTLKFTIKDTDSDPSDPGLPDEYQVSYLWTFIPPNGGLY
;
A
#
# COMPACT_ATOMS: atom_id res chain seq x y z
N MET A 1 41.38 0.26 -27.51
CA MET A 1 41.17 0.82 -28.87
C MET A 1 40.22 2.03 -28.90
N LEU A 2 39.20 2.13 -28.04
CA LEU A 2 38.21 3.25 -28.07
C LEU A 2 38.70 4.62 -27.51
N PHE A 3 39.96 4.72 -27.07
CA PHE A 3 40.49 5.94 -26.44
C PHE A 3 41.25 6.87 -27.41
N ASP A 4 41.41 6.50 -28.68
CA ASP A 4 42.11 7.29 -29.70
C ASP A 4 41.18 7.69 -30.85
N SER A 5 41.27 8.97 -31.27
CA SER A 5 40.59 9.69 -32.39
C SER A 5 39.29 10.49 -32.13
N ASN A 6 39.38 11.83 -32.41
CA ASN A 6 38.38 12.92 -32.55
C ASN A 6 37.63 13.50 -31.32
N LEU A 7 38.08 14.68 -30.83
CA LEU A 7 37.75 15.29 -29.52
C LEU A 7 36.24 15.47 -29.16
N ARG A 8 35.36 15.92 -30.07
CA ARG A 8 33.94 16.22 -29.71
C ARG A 8 33.04 14.99 -29.72
N LEU A 9 33.17 14.11 -30.72
CA LEU A 9 32.50 12.81 -30.75
C LEU A 9 33.03 11.87 -29.65
N GLN A 10 34.34 11.95 -29.34
CA GLN A 10 34.92 11.25 -28.20
C GLN A 10 34.31 11.64 -26.86
N GLN A 11 33.89 12.89 -26.64
CA GLN A 11 33.43 13.27 -25.31
C GLN A 11 32.14 12.53 -24.91
N ASN A 12 31.18 12.43 -25.83
CA ASN A 12 29.94 11.71 -25.59
C ASN A 12 30.16 10.20 -25.61
N LEU A 13 30.98 9.68 -26.55
CA LEU A 13 31.33 8.26 -26.60
C LEU A 13 32.06 7.80 -25.34
N ARG A 14 32.99 8.62 -24.82
CA ARG A 14 33.74 8.33 -23.59
C ARG A 14 32.85 8.42 -22.35
N ARG A 15 31.85 9.32 -22.33
CA ARG A 15 30.81 9.34 -21.28
C ARG A 15 29.94 8.09 -21.31
N MET A 16 29.53 7.64 -22.50
CA MET A 16 28.81 6.38 -22.69
C MET A 16 29.67 5.20 -22.21
N LEU A 17 30.95 5.18 -22.57
CA LEU A 17 31.89 4.16 -22.11
C LEU A 17 31.99 4.11 -20.58
N TYR A 18 32.04 5.26 -19.90
CA TYR A 18 32.02 5.30 -18.43
C TYR A 18 30.72 4.74 -17.83
N LEU A 19 29.58 4.85 -18.52
CA LEU A 19 28.32 4.23 -18.07
C LEU A 19 28.38 2.72 -18.26
N VAL A 20 28.79 2.25 -19.45
CA VAL A 20 28.96 0.83 -19.75
C VAL A 20 29.91 0.16 -18.76
N ILE A 21 31.05 0.80 -18.45
CA ILE A 21 32.00 0.30 -17.45
C ILE A 21 31.34 0.15 -16.07
N LYS A 22 30.48 1.08 -15.66
CA LYS A 22 29.81 1.00 -14.35
C LYS A 22 28.82 -0.15 -14.30
N GLU A 23 27.98 -0.28 -15.33
CA GLU A 23 26.94 -1.32 -15.39
C GLU A 23 27.57 -2.73 -15.49
N LEU A 24 28.63 -2.89 -16.29
CA LEU A 24 29.28 -4.19 -16.49
C LEU A 24 30.31 -4.55 -15.41
N SER A 25 30.58 -3.65 -14.46
CA SER A 25 31.63 -3.83 -13.44
C SER A 25 31.45 -5.04 -12.53
N THR A 26 30.21 -5.53 -12.36
CA THR A 26 29.89 -6.70 -11.53
C THR A 26 30.18 -8.04 -12.20
N VAL A 27 30.38 -8.04 -13.52
CA VAL A 27 30.58 -9.25 -14.35
C VAL A 27 31.95 -9.24 -15.03
N ALA A 28 32.75 -8.20 -14.80
CA ALA A 28 34.03 -8.01 -15.47
C ALA A 28 35.19 -8.56 -14.61
N ASP A 29 36.01 -9.41 -15.23
CA ASP A 29 37.32 -9.81 -14.72
C ASP A 29 38.44 -8.92 -15.29
N ASP A 30 39.58 -8.83 -14.60
CA ASP A 30 40.79 -8.11 -15.05
C ASP A 30 40.62 -6.61 -15.41
N VAL A 31 40.06 -5.85 -14.47
CA VAL A 31 39.71 -4.41 -14.62
C VAL A 31 40.94 -3.46 -14.70
N ILE A 32 42.18 -3.97 -14.67
CA ILE A 32 43.42 -3.17 -14.54
C ILE A 32 43.56 -2.10 -15.63
N ILE A 33 43.26 -2.45 -16.89
CA ILE A 33 43.38 -1.52 -18.03
C ILE A 33 42.38 -0.37 -17.89
N VAL A 34 41.17 -0.70 -17.44
CA VAL A 34 40.10 0.28 -17.21
C VAL A 34 40.47 1.19 -16.04
N THR A 35 40.96 0.64 -14.94
CA THR A 35 41.46 1.39 -13.77
C THR A 35 42.58 2.34 -14.16
N SER A 36 43.56 1.90 -14.96
CA SER A 36 44.66 2.75 -15.44
C SER A 36 44.15 3.89 -16.33
N SER A 37 43.24 3.59 -17.26
CA SER A 37 42.67 4.57 -18.18
C SER A 37 41.85 5.63 -17.45
N LEU A 38 41.02 5.22 -16.49
CA LEU A 38 40.25 6.12 -15.64
C LEU A 38 41.14 6.94 -14.70
N THR A 39 42.25 6.38 -14.22
CA THR A 39 43.23 7.12 -13.40
C THR A 39 43.91 8.21 -14.24
N LYS A 40 44.27 7.91 -15.49
CA LYS A 40 44.76 8.91 -16.44
C LYS A 40 43.75 10.02 -16.65
N ASP A 41 42.48 9.69 -16.85
CA ASP A 41 41.41 10.66 -17.09
C ASP A 41 41.05 11.50 -15.86
N MET A 42 41.19 10.94 -14.66
CA MET A 42 41.04 11.66 -13.38
C MET A 42 42.13 12.73 -13.19
N THR A 43 43.36 12.45 -13.61
CA THR A 43 44.52 13.35 -13.46
C THR A 43 44.80 14.21 -14.68
N GLY A 44 44.14 13.93 -15.81
CA GLY A 44 44.36 14.61 -17.07
C GLY A 44 43.95 16.08 -17.06
N PRO A 45 44.42 16.88 -18.04
CA PRO A 45 44.13 18.32 -18.11
C PRO A 45 42.65 18.61 -18.44
N GLU A 46 41.93 17.66 -19.03
CA GLU A 46 40.56 17.83 -19.51
C GLU A 46 39.54 17.69 -18.36
N ILE A 47 39.16 18.83 -17.79
CA ILE A 47 38.20 18.95 -16.66
C ILE A 47 36.91 18.15 -16.91
N ALA A 48 36.46 18.09 -18.17
CA ALA A 48 35.20 17.44 -18.51
C ALA A 48 35.21 15.91 -18.36
N PHE A 49 36.39 15.29 -18.33
CA PHE A 49 36.56 13.85 -18.11
C PHE A 49 36.83 13.50 -16.66
N ARG A 50 37.51 14.37 -15.91
CA ARG A 50 37.91 14.11 -14.52
C ARG A 50 36.74 13.68 -13.63
N GLY A 51 35.65 14.47 -13.58
CA GLY A 51 34.49 14.17 -12.73
C GLY A 51 33.79 12.84 -13.06
N PRO A 52 33.41 12.59 -14.34
CA PRO A 52 32.88 11.29 -14.76
C PRO A 52 33.83 10.12 -14.51
N ALA A 53 35.13 10.29 -14.78
CA ALA A 53 36.14 9.26 -14.56
C ALA A 53 36.28 8.90 -13.08
N ILE A 54 36.29 9.90 -12.18
CA ILE A 54 36.28 9.67 -10.72
C ILE A 54 35.07 8.83 -10.30
N ARG A 55 33.86 9.17 -10.78
CA ARG A 55 32.65 8.41 -10.45
C ARG A 55 32.69 6.98 -10.98
N ALA A 56 33.25 6.75 -12.16
CA ALA A 56 33.43 5.41 -12.72
C ALA A 56 34.48 4.61 -11.94
N LEU A 57 35.64 5.23 -11.67
CA LEU A 57 36.74 4.63 -10.94
C LEU A 57 36.31 4.22 -9.52
N CYS A 58 35.67 5.11 -8.77
CA CYS A 58 35.15 4.79 -7.43
C CYS A 58 33.99 3.79 -7.44
N THR A 59 33.42 3.48 -8.61
CA THR A 59 32.36 2.46 -8.74
C THR A 59 32.94 1.06 -8.85
N ILE A 60 34.05 0.91 -9.57
CA ILE A 60 34.69 -0.37 -9.92
C ILE A 60 35.87 -0.75 -9.01
N THR A 61 36.29 0.14 -8.12
CA THR A 61 37.46 -0.07 -7.26
C THR A 61 37.11 -0.82 -5.97
N ASP A 62 38.02 -1.70 -5.56
CA ASP A 62 38.02 -2.37 -4.27
C ASP A 62 38.87 -1.59 -3.24
N ALA A 63 38.91 -2.07 -2.00
CA ALA A 63 39.63 -1.38 -0.92
C ALA A 63 41.13 -1.19 -1.20
N ALA A 64 41.78 -2.17 -1.86
CA ALA A 64 43.20 -2.12 -2.19
C ALA A 64 43.49 -1.10 -3.30
N MET A 65 42.67 -1.08 -4.35
CA MET A 65 42.78 -0.10 -5.43
C MET A 65 42.54 1.32 -4.93
N VAL A 66 41.56 1.55 -4.04
CA VAL A 66 41.30 2.88 -3.47
C VAL A 66 42.54 3.43 -2.76
N GLN A 67 43.28 2.59 -2.03
CA GLN A 67 44.52 3.00 -1.37
C GLN A 67 45.59 3.50 -2.36
N SER A 68 45.68 2.88 -3.54
CA SER A 68 46.64 3.29 -4.58
C SER A 68 46.32 4.65 -5.21
N ILE A 69 45.04 5.01 -5.31
CA ILE A 69 44.57 6.26 -5.92
C ILE A 69 44.21 7.35 -4.89
N GLU A 70 44.32 7.05 -3.58
CA GLU A 70 43.88 7.91 -2.48
C GLU A 70 44.42 9.34 -2.58
N ARG A 71 45.71 9.48 -2.91
CA ARG A 71 46.36 10.79 -3.04
C ARG A 71 45.69 11.68 -4.09
N TYR A 72 45.34 11.11 -5.25
CA TYR A 72 44.68 11.85 -6.33
C TYR A 72 43.25 12.23 -5.96
N LEU A 73 42.54 11.34 -5.26
CA LEU A 73 41.18 11.62 -4.78
C LEU A 73 41.19 12.74 -3.73
N LYS A 74 42.09 12.71 -2.75
CA LYS A 74 42.29 13.79 -1.76
C LYS A 74 42.54 15.15 -2.41
N GLN A 75 43.44 15.19 -3.40
CA GLN A 75 43.69 16.42 -4.16
C GLN A 75 42.44 16.91 -4.89
N ALA A 76 41.64 15.98 -5.43
CA ALA A 76 40.43 16.30 -6.16
C ALA A 76 39.28 16.77 -5.24
N VAL A 77 39.28 16.45 -3.93
CA VAL A 77 38.32 16.99 -2.94
C VAL A 77 38.40 18.52 -2.85
N VAL A 78 39.61 19.08 -2.87
CA VAL A 78 39.88 20.53 -2.77
C VAL A 78 40.14 21.19 -4.12
N ASP A 79 39.79 20.51 -5.22
CA ASP A 79 39.99 21.03 -6.59
C ASP A 79 39.29 22.37 -6.79
N LYS A 80 39.83 23.22 -7.67
CA LYS A 80 39.23 24.53 -8.01
C LYS A 80 37.85 24.37 -8.68
N SER A 81 37.67 23.30 -9.45
CA SER A 81 36.41 22.98 -10.12
C SER A 81 35.38 22.38 -9.14
N PRO A 82 34.23 23.04 -8.91
CA PRO A 82 33.18 22.50 -8.04
C PRO A 82 32.66 21.14 -8.50
N ALA A 83 32.63 20.89 -9.81
CA ALA A 83 32.15 19.64 -10.39
C ALA A 83 33.05 18.45 -10.01
N ILE A 84 34.37 18.67 -9.96
CA ILE A 84 35.35 17.65 -9.61
C ILE A 84 35.29 17.36 -8.11
N ALA A 85 35.37 18.40 -7.29
CA ALA A 85 35.22 18.28 -5.83
C ALA A 85 33.93 17.56 -5.45
N SER A 86 32.81 17.94 -6.07
CA SER A 86 31.51 17.29 -5.87
C SER A 86 31.51 15.82 -6.30
N ALA A 87 32.13 15.49 -7.44
CA ALA A 87 32.23 14.11 -7.93
C ALA A 87 33.03 13.21 -6.98
N VAL A 88 34.14 13.70 -6.40
CA VAL A 88 34.90 12.94 -5.41
C VAL A 88 34.12 12.79 -4.12
N LEU A 89 33.56 13.88 -3.60
CA LEU A 89 32.82 13.88 -2.33
C LEU A 89 31.64 12.91 -2.40
N THR A 90 30.85 12.95 -3.48
CA THR A 90 29.74 12.00 -3.69
C THR A 90 30.21 10.56 -3.86
N SER A 91 31.32 10.34 -4.57
CA SER A 91 31.93 9.02 -4.69
C SER A 91 32.44 8.48 -3.34
N ALA A 92 32.93 9.37 -2.48
CA ALA A 92 33.40 9.02 -1.15
C ALA A 92 32.27 8.53 -0.23
N TYR A 93 31.00 8.92 -0.44
CA TYR A 93 29.86 8.29 0.26
C TYR A 93 29.75 6.80 -0.07
N LYS A 94 29.94 6.43 -1.34
CA LYS A 94 29.94 5.01 -1.75
C LYS A 94 31.12 4.29 -1.10
N LEU A 95 32.31 4.90 -1.16
CA LEU A 95 33.53 4.34 -0.58
C LEU A 95 33.46 4.23 0.95
N MET A 96 32.65 5.04 1.64
CA MET A 96 32.43 4.93 3.07
C MET A 96 31.83 3.57 3.47
N ASN A 97 31.08 2.93 2.57
CA ASN A 97 30.52 1.58 2.78
C ASN A 97 31.51 0.46 2.42
N VAL A 98 32.54 0.75 1.60
CA VAL A 98 33.49 -0.25 1.10
C VAL A 98 34.79 -0.25 1.91
N CYS A 99 35.36 0.93 2.15
CA CYS A 99 36.65 1.12 2.83
C CYS A 99 36.59 2.33 3.80
N PRO A 100 35.81 2.24 4.89
CA PRO A 100 35.57 3.35 5.82
C PRO A 100 36.86 3.92 6.43
N ASP A 101 37.85 3.07 6.74
CA ASP A 101 39.08 3.48 7.41
C ASP A 101 39.98 4.36 6.54
N ILE A 102 39.91 4.20 5.21
CA ILE A 102 40.62 5.06 4.26
C ILE A 102 39.94 6.44 4.24
N ILE A 103 38.62 6.47 4.07
CA ILE A 103 37.87 7.73 3.93
C ILE A 103 37.90 8.56 5.22
N LYS A 104 37.92 7.92 6.41
CA LYS A 104 38.09 8.63 7.69
C LYS A 104 39.39 9.47 7.76
N ARG A 105 40.43 9.08 7.02
CA ARG A 105 41.71 9.83 6.94
C ARG A 105 41.60 11.11 6.12
N TRP A 106 40.50 11.35 5.42
CA TRP A 106 40.27 12.52 4.56
C TRP A 106 39.65 13.69 5.33
N THR A 107 39.61 13.60 6.66
CA THR A 107 38.93 14.57 7.53
C THR A 107 39.39 16.01 7.27
N ASN A 108 40.68 16.24 6.99
CA ASN A 108 41.21 17.59 6.79
C ASN A 108 40.73 18.20 5.47
N GLU A 109 40.85 17.46 4.36
CA GLU A 109 40.46 17.88 3.03
C GLU A 109 38.94 18.08 2.94
N VAL A 110 38.17 17.16 3.54
CA VAL A 110 36.71 17.27 3.62
C VAL A 110 36.30 18.47 4.48
N GLN A 111 37.00 18.73 5.59
CA GLN A 111 36.74 19.88 6.43
C GLN A 111 37.05 21.21 5.72
N GLU A 112 38.11 21.27 4.91
CA GLU A 112 38.42 22.43 4.07
C GLU A 112 37.31 22.66 3.03
N ALA A 113 36.90 21.61 2.32
CA ALA A 113 35.80 21.67 1.35
C ALA A 113 34.47 22.12 1.99
N ALA A 114 34.18 21.66 3.22
CA ALA A 114 33.00 22.05 3.99
C ALA A 114 33.02 23.52 4.43
N SER A 115 34.19 24.08 4.72
CA SER A 115 34.36 25.51 5.02
C SER A 115 34.39 26.40 3.78
N GLY A 116 34.36 25.82 2.58
CA GLY A 116 34.31 26.55 1.32
C GLY A 116 32.98 27.26 1.06
N SER A 117 32.97 28.17 0.09
CA SER A 117 31.80 28.99 -0.28
C SER A 117 30.90 28.37 -1.36
N ARG A 118 31.29 27.23 -1.93
CA ARG A 118 30.62 26.58 -3.07
C ARG A 118 29.43 25.74 -2.58
N VAL A 119 28.23 26.07 -3.05
CA VAL A 119 26.95 25.53 -2.55
C VAL A 119 26.92 24.00 -2.47
N MET A 120 27.14 23.29 -3.59
CA MET A 120 27.04 21.83 -3.61
C MET A 120 28.24 21.13 -2.96
N VAL A 121 29.44 21.69 -3.10
CA VAL A 121 30.65 21.12 -2.47
C VAL A 121 30.51 21.19 -0.95
N GLN A 122 30.08 22.33 -0.41
CA GLN A 122 29.83 22.49 1.03
C GLN A 122 28.78 21.49 1.54
N TYR A 123 27.69 21.28 0.78
CA TYR A 123 26.66 20.30 1.13
C TYR A 123 27.20 18.87 1.18
N HIS A 124 27.86 18.41 0.10
CA HIS A 124 28.41 17.06 0.05
C HIS A 124 29.49 16.84 1.11
N ALA A 125 30.36 17.84 1.33
CA ALA A 125 31.44 17.78 2.31
C ALA A 125 30.92 17.71 3.74
N ILE A 126 29.91 18.51 4.12
CA ILE A 126 29.34 18.46 5.46
C ILE A 126 28.70 17.10 5.76
N GLY A 127 27.97 16.52 4.80
CA GLY A 127 27.39 15.21 5.04
C GLY A 127 28.43 14.09 5.09
N LEU A 128 29.50 14.18 4.29
CA LEU A 128 30.60 13.20 4.37
C LEU A 128 31.35 13.34 5.70
N LEU A 129 31.57 14.58 6.15
CA LEU A 129 32.20 14.87 7.43
C LEU A 129 31.36 14.32 8.59
N TYR A 130 30.03 14.42 8.50
CA TYR A 130 29.13 13.81 9.46
C TYR A 130 29.28 12.28 9.47
N LEU A 131 29.27 11.62 8.30
CA LEU A 131 29.45 10.16 8.21
C LEU A 131 30.80 9.69 8.77
N ILE A 132 31.87 10.46 8.54
CA ILE A 132 33.20 10.17 9.10
C ILE A 132 33.18 10.25 10.63
N ARG A 133 32.42 11.20 11.19
CA ARG A 133 32.41 11.52 12.62
C ARG A 133 31.28 10.87 13.42
N GLN A 134 30.25 10.32 12.78
CA GLN A 134 29.03 9.87 13.46
C GLN A 134 29.26 8.82 14.56
N SER A 135 30.37 8.08 14.50
CA SER A 135 30.76 7.12 15.53
C SER A 135 31.39 7.77 16.78
N ASP A 136 31.86 9.02 16.67
CA ASP A 136 32.47 9.79 17.76
C ASP A 136 31.60 11.01 18.09
N ARG A 137 30.88 10.90 19.22
CA ARG A 137 29.97 11.95 19.70
C ARG A 137 30.68 13.29 19.89
N LEU A 138 31.89 13.31 20.45
CA LEU A 138 32.62 14.57 20.67
C LEU A 138 33.03 15.22 19.35
N ALA A 139 33.39 14.43 18.34
CA ALA A 139 33.71 14.94 17.01
C ALA A 139 32.49 15.55 16.32
N VAL A 140 31.30 14.95 16.49
CA VAL A 140 30.03 15.52 16.00
C VAL A 140 29.70 16.82 16.72
N THR A 141 29.77 16.87 18.04
CA THR A 141 29.51 18.10 18.81
C THR A 141 30.44 19.25 18.39
N LYS A 142 31.74 18.97 18.23
CA LYS A 142 32.71 19.97 17.73
C LYS A 142 32.39 20.43 16.30
N MET A 143 31.94 19.52 15.44
CA MET A 143 31.52 19.86 14.08
C MET A 143 30.32 20.81 14.10
N ILE A 144 29.28 20.47 14.88
CA ILE A 144 28.08 21.29 15.04
C ILE A 144 28.49 22.69 15.53
N GLN A 145 29.23 22.78 16.63
CA GLN A 145 29.69 24.06 17.20
C GLN A 145 30.45 24.93 16.19
N LYS A 146 31.28 24.32 15.33
CA LYS A 146 31.99 25.05 14.27
C LYS A 146 31.02 25.63 13.24
N PHE A 147 30.11 24.82 12.74
CA PHE A 147 29.25 25.19 11.61
C PHE A 147 27.97 25.93 11.99
N THR A 148 27.55 25.90 13.26
CA THR A 148 26.47 26.78 13.76
C THR A 148 26.96 28.19 14.04
N ARG A 149 28.24 28.36 14.41
CA ARG A 149 28.87 29.68 14.59
C ARG A 149 29.33 30.32 13.28
N SER A 150 29.70 29.52 12.29
CA SER A 150 30.07 30.01 10.96
C SER A 150 28.85 30.13 10.04
N THR A 151 28.82 31.13 9.16
CA THR A 151 27.74 31.25 8.18
C THR A 151 27.87 30.21 7.06
N LEU A 152 26.98 29.21 7.06
CA LEU A 152 26.82 28.29 5.94
C LEU A 152 26.20 29.05 4.75
N ARG A 153 26.78 28.91 3.55
CA ARG A 153 26.27 29.58 2.34
C ARG A 153 25.30 28.71 1.56
N SER A 154 25.42 27.39 1.68
CA SER A 154 24.57 26.43 0.99
C SER A 154 23.27 26.18 1.75
N PRO A 155 22.09 26.47 1.15
CA PRO A 155 20.81 26.11 1.76
C PRO A 155 20.69 24.60 2.03
N TYR A 156 21.21 23.76 1.13
CA TYR A 156 21.23 22.29 1.29
C TYR A 156 22.06 21.86 2.49
N ALA A 157 23.24 22.49 2.68
CA ALA A 157 24.07 22.23 3.85
C ALA A 157 23.39 22.71 5.14
N TYR A 158 22.66 23.82 5.08
CA TYR A 158 21.88 24.32 6.21
C TYR A 158 20.79 23.33 6.61
N CYS A 159 20.02 22.81 5.66
CA CYS A 159 19.02 21.77 5.93
C CYS A 159 19.66 20.51 6.51
N LEU A 160 20.82 20.09 6.01
CA LEU A 160 21.54 18.95 6.56
C LEU A 160 22.02 19.21 8.00
N MET A 161 22.55 20.41 8.27
CA MET A 161 22.96 20.81 9.62
C MET A 161 21.77 20.85 10.58
N ILE A 162 20.62 21.37 10.14
CA ILE A 162 19.36 21.34 10.92
C ILE A 162 19.01 19.91 11.31
N ARG A 163 19.05 18.95 10.36
CA ARG A 163 18.78 17.53 10.65
C ARG A 163 19.75 16.93 11.66
N ILE A 164 21.04 17.25 11.53
CA ILE A 164 22.08 16.77 12.46
C ILE A 164 21.87 17.35 13.86
N VAL A 165 21.57 18.66 13.94
CA VAL A 165 21.28 19.35 15.21
C VAL A 165 20.01 18.81 15.86
N ALA A 166 18.94 18.60 15.10
CA ALA A 166 17.70 18.02 15.61
C ALA A 166 17.92 16.61 16.18
N LYS A 167 18.67 15.76 15.46
CA LYS A 167 19.04 14.43 15.96
C LYS A 167 19.84 14.50 17.27
N GLN A 168 20.80 15.42 17.37
CA GLN A 168 21.57 15.62 18.61
C GLN A 168 20.67 16.09 19.77
N LEU A 169 19.70 16.97 19.49
CA LEU A 169 18.74 17.45 20.48
C LEU A 169 17.79 16.35 20.96
N ASP A 170 17.35 15.46 20.07
CA ASP A 170 16.52 14.31 20.43
C ASP A 170 17.29 13.29 21.31
N GLU A 171 18.59 13.11 21.08
CA GLU A 171 19.45 12.20 21.87
C GLU A 171 19.83 12.79 23.25
N ASP A 172 20.16 14.08 23.31
CA ASP A 172 20.70 14.72 24.52
C ASP A 172 19.65 15.45 25.36
N GLY A 173 18.48 15.71 24.78
CA GLY A 173 17.43 16.54 25.35
C GLY A 173 17.70 18.04 25.16
N HIS A 174 16.61 18.76 24.85
CA HIS A 174 16.62 20.23 24.70
C HIS A 174 17.21 21.00 25.91
N PRO A 175 16.86 20.68 27.18
CA PRO A 175 17.33 21.46 28.34
C PRO A 175 18.86 21.49 28.49
N ASN A 176 19.55 20.45 28.01
CA ASN A 176 21.00 20.32 28.13
C ASN A 176 21.75 21.08 27.02
N ASN A 177 21.07 21.47 25.93
CA ASN A 177 21.69 22.07 24.76
C ASN A 177 20.89 23.28 24.22
N PRO A 178 20.68 24.35 25.00
CA PRO A 178 19.87 25.49 24.59
C PRO A 178 20.41 26.20 23.34
N GLN A 179 21.74 26.25 23.17
CA GLN A 179 22.39 26.86 21.99
C GLN A 179 22.04 26.16 20.67
N LEU A 180 21.78 24.85 20.72
CA LEU A 180 21.40 24.08 19.54
C LEU A 180 19.97 24.38 19.12
N TYR A 181 19.09 24.57 20.10
CA TYR A 181 17.72 24.99 19.83
C TYR A 181 17.65 26.43 19.33
N GLU A 182 18.43 27.35 19.89
CA GLU A 182 18.55 28.74 19.41
C GLU A 182 19.01 28.78 17.94
N PHE A 183 19.88 27.86 17.53
CA PHE A 183 20.24 27.68 16.12
C PHE A 183 19.04 27.26 15.25
N LEU A 184 18.20 26.32 15.71
CA LEU A 184 16.99 25.94 14.99
C LEU A 184 15.98 27.11 14.90
N GLU A 185 15.78 27.83 16.00
CA GLU A 185 14.85 28.96 16.06
C GLU A 185 15.32 30.11 15.16
N SER A 186 16.62 30.46 15.18
CA SER A 186 17.17 31.47 14.27
C SER A 186 17.09 31.04 12.80
N SER A 187 17.13 29.74 12.51
CA SER A 187 16.96 29.20 11.16
C SER A 187 15.56 29.43 10.57
N LEU A 188 14.54 29.66 11.41
CA LEU A 188 13.18 30.03 10.97
C LEU A 188 13.13 31.37 10.24
N ARG A 189 14.13 32.24 10.44
CA ARG A 189 14.22 33.58 9.81
C ARG A 189 15.19 33.61 8.63
N HIS A 190 15.60 32.45 8.12
CA HIS A 190 16.55 32.35 7.02
C HIS A 190 15.94 32.86 5.70
N LYS A 191 16.77 33.30 4.74
CA LYS A 191 16.29 33.85 3.45
C LYS A 191 15.70 32.80 2.50
N SER A 192 16.06 31.53 2.70
CA SER A 192 15.64 30.41 1.84
C SER A 192 14.46 29.68 2.48
N GLU A 193 13.34 29.62 1.76
CA GLU A 193 12.10 28.92 2.18
C GLU A 193 12.36 27.45 2.53
N MET A 194 13.27 26.77 1.84
CA MET A 194 13.64 25.38 2.12
C MET A 194 14.25 25.21 3.52
N VAL A 195 15.10 26.16 3.93
CA VAL A 195 15.74 26.16 5.26
C VAL A 195 14.72 26.50 6.33
N ILE A 196 13.87 27.49 6.07
CA ILE A 196 12.78 27.90 6.96
C ILE A 196 11.86 26.71 7.24
N TYR A 197 11.42 26.01 6.19
CA TYR A 197 10.55 24.83 6.33
C TYR A 197 11.24 23.67 7.05
N GLU A 198 12.50 23.35 6.71
CA GLU A 198 13.23 22.27 7.38
C GLU A 198 13.44 22.59 8.87
N ALA A 199 13.69 23.85 9.24
CA ALA A 199 13.78 24.27 10.64
C ALA A 199 12.45 24.10 11.37
N ALA A 200 11.34 24.54 10.77
CA ALA A 200 10.00 24.38 11.37
C ALA A 200 9.66 22.90 11.57
N ARG A 201 9.89 22.06 10.55
CA ARG A 201 9.68 20.61 10.61
C ARG A 201 10.56 19.96 11.68
N ALA A 202 11.82 20.35 11.78
CA ALA A 202 12.76 19.83 12.76
C ALA A 202 12.30 20.14 14.19
N ILE A 203 11.96 21.40 14.48
CA ILE A 203 11.45 21.82 15.80
C ILE A 203 10.21 21.01 16.16
N ILE A 204 9.23 20.94 15.25
CA ILE A 204 7.97 20.21 15.49
C ILE A 204 8.18 18.71 15.78
N SER A 205 9.24 18.12 15.23
CA SER A 205 9.52 16.69 15.40
C SER A 205 10.22 16.37 16.74
N LEU A 206 10.72 17.39 17.46
CA LEU A 206 11.38 17.19 18.75
C LEU A 206 10.38 16.74 19.83
N ARG A 207 10.84 15.84 20.70
CA ARG A 207 10.03 15.32 21.81
C ARG A 207 9.98 16.31 22.98
N ASN A 208 8.89 16.27 23.74
CA ASN A 208 8.71 17.02 25.00
C ASN A 208 8.80 18.55 24.87
N LEU A 209 8.40 19.12 23.73
CA LEU A 209 8.33 20.57 23.58
C LEU A 209 7.13 21.19 24.29
N THR A 210 7.33 22.40 24.81
CA THR A 210 6.26 23.24 25.34
C THR A 210 5.51 23.97 24.22
N ALA A 211 4.27 24.39 24.48
CA ALA A 211 3.49 25.18 23.52
C ALA A 211 4.18 26.51 23.11
N LYS A 212 5.00 27.08 24.00
CA LYS A 212 5.78 28.30 23.72
C LYS A 212 6.90 28.06 22.71
N GLU A 213 7.60 26.94 22.84
CA GLU A 213 8.68 26.54 21.92
C GLU A 213 8.12 26.16 20.54
N LEU A 214 6.92 25.59 20.50
CA LEU A 214 6.26 25.20 19.26
C LEU A 214 5.73 26.41 18.45
N ALA A 215 5.36 27.50 19.13
CA ALA A 215 4.65 28.63 18.53
C ALA A 215 5.41 29.31 17.36
N PRO A 216 6.74 29.58 17.43
CA PRO A 216 7.49 30.15 16.30
C PRO A 216 7.44 29.27 15.05
N ALA A 217 7.59 27.95 15.21
CA ALA A 217 7.56 27.00 14.09
C ALA A 217 6.16 26.95 13.46
N VAL A 218 5.10 26.91 14.28
CA VAL A 218 3.70 26.94 13.78
C VAL A 218 3.39 28.26 13.08
N GLY A 219 3.83 29.40 13.60
CA GLY A 219 3.61 30.70 12.95
C GLY A 219 4.26 30.81 11.58
N VAL A 220 5.43 30.19 11.39
CA VAL A 220 6.06 30.09 10.07
C VAL A 220 5.29 29.17 9.13
N LEU A 221 4.82 28.01 9.60
CA LEU A 221 3.98 27.12 8.79
C LEU A 221 2.67 27.80 8.38
N GLN A 222 2.07 28.57 9.29
CA GLN A 222 0.89 29.40 9.00
C GLN A 222 1.15 30.36 7.84
N LEU A 223 2.28 31.07 7.85
CA LEU A 223 2.67 31.95 6.74
C LEU A 223 2.84 31.17 5.41
N LEU A 224 3.39 29.95 5.48
CA LEU A 224 3.57 29.10 4.29
C LEU A 224 2.25 28.56 3.71
N CYS A 225 1.16 28.49 4.50
CA CYS A 225 -0.18 28.16 4.01
C CYS A 225 -0.69 29.17 2.97
N SER A 226 -0.30 30.44 3.08
CA SER A 226 -0.68 31.51 2.15
C SER A 226 0.31 31.69 0.99
N SER A 227 1.29 30.79 0.82
CA SER A 227 2.28 30.90 -0.25
C SER A 227 1.66 30.71 -1.63
N SER A 228 2.16 31.44 -2.64
CA SER A 228 1.77 31.23 -4.04
C SER A 228 2.27 29.89 -4.61
N LYS A 229 3.18 29.19 -3.93
CA LYS A 229 3.77 27.92 -4.39
C LYS A 229 2.99 26.73 -3.81
N PRO A 230 2.33 25.90 -4.63
CA PRO A 230 1.58 24.73 -4.15
C PRO A 230 2.43 23.77 -3.30
N ALA A 231 3.69 23.56 -3.65
CA ALA A 231 4.60 22.68 -2.89
C ALA A 231 4.81 23.16 -1.44
N LEU A 232 4.90 24.48 -1.20
CA LEU A 232 5.07 25.02 0.15
C LEU A 232 3.78 24.93 0.96
N ARG A 233 2.64 25.22 0.33
CA ARG A 233 1.33 25.05 0.96
C ARG A 233 1.09 23.60 1.37
N TYR A 234 1.35 22.66 0.47
CA TYR A 234 1.27 21.23 0.76
C TYR A 234 2.18 20.83 1.92
N ALA A 235 3.46 21.22 1.86
CA ALA A 235 4.43 20.90 2.89
C ALA A 235 4.02 21.49 4.26
N ALA A 236 3.48 22.70 4.28
CA ALA A 236 3.01 23.35 5.50
C ALA A 236 1.80 22.64 6.11
N VAL A 237 0.74 22.41 5.33
CA VAL A 237 -0.48 21.73 5.80
C VAL A 237 -0.18 20.29 6.22
N HIS A 238 0.68 19.57 5.48
CA HIS A 238 1.10 18.23 5.85
C HIS A 238 1.78 18.18 7.23
N THR A 239 2.70 19.12 7.50
CA THR A 239 3.36 19.22 8.80
C THR A 239 2.36 19.62 9.89
N LEU A 240 1.48 20.60 9.64
CA LEU A 240 0.43 21.01 10.59
C LEU A 240 -0.52 19.86 10.93
N ASN A 241 -0.93 19.04 9.96
CA ASN A 241 -1.75 17.85 10.18
C ASN A 241 -1.08 16.84 11.13
N SER A 242 0.23 16.68 10.99
CA SER A 242 1.03 15.81 11.87
C SER A 242 1.04 16.36 13.30
N VAL A 243 1.19 17.68 13.48
CA VAL A 243 1.16 18.35 14.79
C VAL A 243 -0.22 18.30 15.43
N ALA A 244 -1.27 18.49 14.64
CA ALA A 244 -2.65 18.57 15.13
C ALA A 244 -3.10 17.31 15.87
N SER A 245 -2.46 16.17 15.63
CA SER A 245 -2.76 14.91 16.32
C SER A 245 -2.26 14.92 17.78
N ASN A 246 -1.12 15.55 18.05
CA ASN A 246 -0.49 15.56 19.38
C ASN A 246 -0.70 16.88 20.13
N HIS A 247 -0.74 18.01 19.41
CA HIS A 247 -0.88 19.36 19.97
C HIS A 247 -1.96 20.18 19.24
N PRO A 248 -3.25 19.79 19.29
CA PRO A 248 -4.32 20.48 18.57
C PRO A 248 -4.41 21.98 18.87
N ALA A 249 -4.21 22.37 20.13
CA ALA A 249 -4.33 23.76 20.60
C ALA A 249 -3.29 24.71 19.97
N ALA A 250 -2.11 24.19 19.62
CA ALA A 250 -1.07 25.01 18.98
C ALA A 250 -1.44 25.34 17.52
N VAL A 251 -2.16 24.43 16.85
CA VAL A 251 -2.54 24.56 15.43
C VAL A 251 -3.84 25.34 15.25
N THR A 252 -4.66 25.51 16.30
CA THR A 252 -5.95 26.24 16.23
C THR A 252 -5.80 27.67 15.67
N ALA A 253 -4.66 28.32 15.90
CA ALA A 253 -4.36 29.65 15.35
C ALA A 253 -4.33 29.68 13.81
N CYS A 254 -4.06 28.54 13.16
CA CYS A 254 -4.00 28.40 11.71
C CYS A 254 -5.36 28.04 11.07
N ASN A 255 -6.43 27.85 11.86
CA ASN A 255 -7.70 27.35 11.34
C ASN A 255 -8.30 28.26 10.25
N LEU A 256 -8.17 29.58 10.37
CA LEU A 256 -8.68 30.52 9.35
C LEU A 256 -7.95 30.35 8.01
N ASP A 257 -6.63 30.16 8.03
CA ASP A 257 -5.84 29.93 6.82
C ASP A 257 -6.12 28.55 6.23
N LEU A 258 -6.30 27.53 7.08
CA LEU A 258 -6.67 26.18 6.65
C LEU A 258 -8.07 26.13 6.03
N GLU A 259 -9.03 26.91 6.53
CA GLU A 259 -10.37 27.02 5.92
C GLU A 259 -10.32 27.58 4.50
N GLN A 260 -9.41 28.53 4.22
CA GLN A 260 -9.21 29.05 2.87
C GLN A 260 -8.64 27.99 1.91
N LEU A 261 -7.83 27.05 2.44
CA LEU A 261 -7.23 25.97 1.65
C LEU A 261 -8.19 24.82 1.31
N ILE A 262 -9.41 24.80 1.85
CA ILE A 262 -10.44 23.84 1.43
C ILE A 262 -10.78 24.02 -0.06
N GLY A 263 -10.77 25.26 -0.55
CA GLY A 263 -11.00 25.59 -1.96
C GLY A 263 -9.76 25.50 -2.85
N ASP A 264 -8.66 24.88 -2.38
CA ASP A 264 -7.43 24.78 -3.17
C ASP A 264 -7.62 23.90 -4.43
N PRO A 265 -7.07 24.30 -5.60
CA PRO A 265 -7.14 23.46 -6.79
C PRO A 265 -6.44 22.11 -6.61
N ASN A 266 -5.45 22.01 -5.72
CA ASN A 266 -4.81 20.74 -5.40
C ASN A 266 -5.62 20.00 -4.32
N ARG A 267 -6.27 18.91 -4.74
CA ARG A 267 -7.12 18.09 -3.87
C ARG A 267 -6.39 17.47 -2.68
N SER A 268 -5.09 17.19 -2.80
CA SER A 268 -4.28 16.71 -1.67
C SER A 268 -4.09 17.79 -0.61
N ILE A 269 -3.93 19.06 -0.99
CA ILE A 269 -3.86 20.19 -0.05
C ILE A 269 -5.20 20.37 0.66
N ALA A 270 -6.30 20.41 -0.11
CA ALA A 270 -7.64 20.56 0.45
C ALA A 270 -8.01 19.42 1.40
N THR A 271 -7.70 18.17 1.03
CA THR A 271 -7.93 16.98 1.88
C THR A 271 -7.15 17.08 3.19
N LEU A 272 -5.86 17.44 3.13
CA LEU A 272 -5.05 17.61 4.34
C LEU A 272 -5.54 18.80 5.19
N ALA A 273 -6.03 19.87 4.58
CA ALA A 273 -6.57 21.01 5.29
C ALA A 273 -7.84 20.63 6.06
N ILE A 274 -8.77 19.91 5.42
CA ILE A 274 -9.98 19.36 6.05
C ILE A 274 -9.62 18.42 7.20
N THR A 275 -8.71 17.47 6.95
CA THR A 275 -8.21 16.52 7.95
C THR A 275 -7.65 17.26 9.17
N THR A 276 -6.86 18.32 8.93
CA THR A 276 -6.27 19.14 10.00
C THR A 276 -7.35 19.90 10.77
N LEU A 277 -8.30 20.53 10.08
CA LEU A 277 -9.42 21.25 10.70
C LEU A 277 -10.31 20.34 11.55
N LEU A 278 -10.54 19.10 11.12
CA LEU A 278 -11.30 18.11 11.89
C LEU A 278 -10.57 17.74 13.19
N LYS A 279 -9.24 17.62 13.16
CA LYS A 279 -8.41 17.34 14.35
C LYS A 279 -8.36 18.53 15.33
N THR A 280 -8.25 19.75 14.81
CA THR A 280 -8.21 20.99 15.61
C THR A 280 -9.60 21.54 15.96
N GLY A 281 -10.66 20.93 15.42
CA GLY A 281 -12.04 21.34 15.65
C GLY A 281 -12.43 21.29 17.14
N ASN A 282 -13.27 22.25 17.53
CA ASN A 282 -13.90 22.31 18.85
C ASN A 282 -15.38 21.91 18.74
N GLU A 283 -16.01 21.56 19.88
CA GLU A 283 -17.39 21.07 19.91
C GLU A 283 -18.41 22.06 19.29
N SER A 284 -18.15 23.37 19.39
CA SER A 284 -19.03 24.40 18.84
C SER A 284 -18.99 24.48 17.31
N ASN A 285 -17.85 24.17 16.68
CA ASN A 285 -17.67 24.39 15.24
C ASN A 285 -17.84 23.10 14.41
N VAL A 286 -17.97 21.92 15.04
CA VAL A 286 -18.13 20.63 14.35
C VAL A 286 -19.20 20.70 13.25
N GLU A 287 -20.39 21.21 13.57
CA GLU A 287 -21.50 21.26 12.61
C GLU A 287 -21.20 22.17 11.41
N ARG A 288 -20.60 23.34 11.67
CA ARG A 288 -20.21 24.28 10.61
C ARG A 288 -19.14 23.67 9.70
N LEU A 289 -18.17 22.99 10.29
CA LEU A 289 -17.10 22.35 9.55
C LEU A 289 -17.63 21.23 8.64
N LEU A 290 -18.52 20.36 9.15
CA LEU A 290 -19.13 19.30 8.35
C LEU A 290 -19.97 19.85 7.18
N LYS A 291 -20.65 20.98 7.37
CA LYS A 291 -21.36 21.66 6.27
C LYS A 291 -20.43 22.13 5.15
N HIS A 292 -19.21 22.58 5.48
CA HIS A 292 -18.21 22.94 4.48
C HIS A 292 -17.52 21.73 3.82
N VAL A 293 -17.41 20.61 4.54
CA VAL A 293 -16.81 19.38 4.02
C VAL A 293 -17.76 18.63 3.08
N SER A 294 -19.08 18.72 3.29
CA SER A 294 -20.06 17.98 2.49
C SER A 294 -19.93 18.18 0.97
N PRO A 295 -19.81 19.41 0.43
CA PRO A 295 -19.64 19.61 -1.01
C PRO A 295 -18.28 19.10 -1.52
N PHE A 296 -17.24 19.11 -0.68
CA PHE A 296 -15.93 18.60 -1.06
C PHE A 296 -15.93 17.08 -1.22
N MET A 297 -16.71 16.37 -0.39
CA MET A 297 -16.80 14.91 -0.45
C MET A 297 -17.31 14.41 -1.80
N SER A 298 -18.21 15.13 -2.49
CA SER A 298 -18.70 14.73 -3.81
C SER A 298 -17.72 15.00 -4.96
N GLU A 299 -16.68 15.82 -4.74
CA GLU A 299 -15.71 16.22 -5.78
C GLU A 299 -14.41 15.39 -5.79
N ILE A 300 -14.24 14.47 -4.84
CA ILE A 300 -12.99 13.71 -4.64
C ILE A 300 -13.20 12.20 -4.85
N SER A 301 -12.10 11.48 -5.12
CA SER A 301 -12.11 10.02 -5.24
C SER A 301 -12.38 9.33 -3.91
N ASP A 302 -12.86 8.08 -3.99
CA ASP A 302 -13.22 7.28 -2.81
C ASP A 302 -12.03 7.08 -1.85
N GLU A 303 -10.80 6.99 -2.35
CA GLU A 303 -9.59 6.94 -1.53
C GLU A 303 -9.44 8.17 -0.61
N PHE A 304 -9.61 9.38 -1.16
CA PHE A 304 -9.55 10.61 -0.35
C PHE A 304 -10.75 10.73 0.58
N LYS A 305 -11.94 10.28 0.16
CA LYS A 305 -13.11 10.26 1.04
C LYS A 305 -12.88 9.38 2.28
N ILE A 306 -12.22 8.23 2.14
CA ILE A 306 -11.88 7.35 3.26
C ILE A 306 -10.96 8.05 4.26
N VAL A 307 -9.95 8.79 3.80
CA VAL A 307 -9.04 9.56 4.70
C VAL A 307 -9.80 10.63 5.49
N VAL A 308 -10.74 11.34 4.85
CA VAL A 308 -11.59 12.32 5.54
C VAL A 308 -12.51 11.62 6.55
N LEU A 309 -13.08 10.48 6.17
CA LEU A 309 -13.97 9.68 7.02
C LEU A 309 -13.29 9.23 8.32
N GLU A 310 -12.03 8.80 8.28
CA GLU A 310 -11.25 8.44 9.48
C GLU A 310 -11.18 9.62 10.48
N SER A 311 -11.01 10.84 9.97
CA SER A 311 -10.97 12.04 10.82
C SER A 311 -12.33 12.39 11.41
N ILE A 312 -13.42 12.13 10.67
CA ILE A 312 -14.79 12.32 11.15
C ILE A 312 -15.14 11.27 12.22
N HIS A 313 -14.70 10.02 12.04
CA HIS A 313 -14.87 8.97 13.03
C HIS A 313 -14.15 9.31 14.34
N ALA A 314 -12.90 9.76 14.27
CA ALA A 314 -12.15 10.23 15.44
C ALA A 314 -12.87 11.38 16.19
N LEU A 315 -13.58 12.24 15.45
CA LEU A 315 -14.37 13.32 16.03
C LEU A 315 -15.58 12.82 16.84
N ALA A 316 -16.18 11.71 16.43
CA ALA A 316 -17.27 11.06 17.16
C ALA A 316 -16.81 10.55 18.53
N THR A 317 -15.62 9.96 18.57
CA THR A 317 -14.98 9.52 19.82
C THR A 317 -14.63 10.70 20.73
N LYS A 318 -14.17 11.82 20.14
CA LYS A 318 -13.76 13.03 20.88
C LYS A 318 -14.93 13.84 21.42
N TYR A 319 -16.04 13.94 20.67
CA TYR A 319 -17.24 14.70 21.05
C TYR A 319 -18.51 13.84 21.00
N PRO A 320 -18.70 12.90 21.96
CA PRO A 320 -19.81 11.94 21.93
C PRO A 320 -21.18 12.62 21.87
N LYS A 321 -21.37 13.77 22.53
CA LYS A 321 -22.64 14.51 22.54
C LYS A 321 -23.10 15.01 21.17
N LYS A 322 -22.21 15.06 20.17
CA LYS A 322 -22.50 15.48 18.80
C LYS A 322 -22.83 14.32 17.87
N TYR A 323 -23.05 13.11 18.40
CA TYR A 323 -23.35 11.91 17.61
C TYR A 323 -24.49 12.10 16.60
N THR A 324 -25.54 12.85 16.92
CA THR A 324 -26.67 13.08 16.01
C THR A 324 -26.24 13.79 14.72
N VAL A 325 -25.41 14.83 14.83
CA VAL A 325 -24.91 15.59 13.68
C VAL A 325 -24.00 14.71 12.81
N LEU A 326 -23.12 13.94 13.47
CA LEU A 326 -22.16 13.06 12.79
C LEU A 326 -22.88 11.92 12.06
N LEU A 327 -23.83 11.26 12.72
CA LEU A 327 -24.63 10.19 12.12
C LEU A 327 -25.47 10.69 10.94
N ASN A 328 -26.10 11.87 11.05
CA ASN A 328 -26.82 12.48 9.93
C ASN A 328 -25.89 12.75 8.74
N PHE A 329 -24.66 13.22 8.99
CA PHE A 329 -23.67 13.43 7.95
C PHE A 329 -23.24 12.11 7.28
N LEU A 330 -22.90 11.09 8.09
CA LEU A 330 -22.51 9.76 7.59
C LEU A 330 -23.64 9.08 6.79
N SER A 331 -24.89 9.21 7.25
CA SER A 331 -26.06 8.72 6.53
C SER A 331 -26.27 9.44 5.19
N GLY A 332 -25.97 10.75 5.12
CA GLY A 332 -25.96 11.49 3.86
C GLY A 332 -24.95 10.92 2.86
N LEU A 333 -23.73 10.61 3.32
CA LEU A 333 -22.67 10.02 2.50
C LEU A 333 -23.01 8.64 1.92
N LEU A 334 -23.92 7.88 2.56
CA LEU A 334 -24.38 6.60 2.04
C LEU A 334 -25.35 6.75 0.85
N ARG A 335 -26.02 7.90 0.72
CA ARG A 335 -26.97 8.17 -0.37
C ARG A 335 -26.28 8.66 -1.64
N ASP A 336 -25.06 9.19 -1.53
CA ASP A 336 -24.29 9.66 -2.67
C ASP A 336 -23.82 8.47 -3.54
N SER A 337 -23.62 8.72 -4.83
CA SER A 337 -23.05 7.74 -5.77
C SER A 337 -21.57 7.49 -5.46
N ALA A 338 -21.31 6.58 -4.52
CA ALA A 338 -19.97 6.17 -4.12
C ALA A 338 -19.81 4.65 -4.23
N GLY A 339 -18.57 4.20 -4.42
CA GLY A 339 -18.25 2.78 -4.58
C GLY A 339 -18.44 1.97 -3.29
N TYR A 340 -18.41 0.65 -3.44
CA TYR A 340 -18.57 -0.31 -2.35
C TYR A 340 -17.59 -0.07 -1.21
N THR A 341 -16.31 0.18 -1.50
CA THR A 341 -15.23 0.35 -0.50
C THR A 341 -15.49 1.54 0.42
N PHE A 342 -15.90 2.67 -0.14
CA PHE A 342 -16.25 3.85 0.65
C PHE A 342 -17.54 3.61 1.47
N LYS A 343 -18.61 3.10 0.85
CA LYS A 343 -19.86 2.79 1.58
C LYS A 343 -19.61 1.80 2.73
N LYS A 344 -18.79 0.77 2.51
CA LYS A 344 -18.33 -0.17 3.55
C LYS A 344 -17.65 0.58 4.71
N ALA A 345 -16.71 1.48 4.41
CA ALA A 345 -16.03 2.26 5.43
C ALA A 345 -17.00 3.14 6.24
N VAL A 346 -17.99 3.76 5.58
CA VAL A 346 -19.03 4.56 6.26
C VAL A 346 -19.89 3.68 7.18
N VAL A 347 -20.33 2.50 6.74
CA VAL A 347 -21.08 1.55 7.57
C VAL A 347 -20.25 1.11 8.79
N VAL A 348 -18.96 0.83 8.61
CA VAL A 348 -18.04 0.49 9.72
C VAL A 348 -17.91 1.66 10.71
N ALA A 349 -17.81 2.90 10.22
CA ALA A 349 -17.75 4.08 11.08
C ALA A 349 -19.05 4.24 11.90
N ILE A 350 -20.22 4.09 11.28
CA ILE A 350 -21.52 4.11 11.97
C ILE A 350 -21.58 2.98 13.01
N GLU A 351 -21.18 1.76 12.65
CA GLU A 351 -21.12 0.61 13.56
C GLU A 351 -20.25 0.90 14.80
N SER A 352 -19.08 1.51 14.60
CA SER A 352 -18.20 1.90 15.70
C SER A 352 -18.83 2.96 16.60
N ILE A 353 -19.52 3.95 16.04
CA ILE A 353 -20.17 5.03 16.81
C ILE A 353 -21.29 4.45 17.69
N ILE A 354 -22.15 3.59 17.14
CA ILE A 354 -23.27 3.02 17.90
C ILE A 354 -22.80 2.02 18.98
N LYS A 355 -21.65 1.36 18.79
CA LYS A 355 -21.04 0.51 19.83
C LYS A 355 -20.52 1.32 21.00
N GLN A 356 -19.88 2.46 20.72
CA GLN A 356 -19.28 3.32 21.74
C GLN A 356 -20.31 4.21 22.45
N ILE A 357 -21.38 4.63 21.76
CA ILE A 357 -22.37 5.59 22.26
C ILE A 357 -23.77 4.95 22.27
N PRO A 358 -24.26 4.45 23.42
CA PRO A 358 -25.54 3.76 23.51
C PRO A 358 -26.75 4.59 23.04
N GLU A 359 -26.75 5.90 23.29
CA GLU A 359 -27.82 6.82 22.85
C GLU A 359 -27.89 6.94 21.33
N ALA A 360 -26.77 6.72 20.63
CA ALA A 360 -26.67 6.81 19.19
C ALA A 360 -27.28 5.57 18.49
N LYS A 361 -27.42 4.43 19.18
CA LYS A 361 -27.88 3.15 18.61
C LYS A 361 -29.20 3.27 17.87
N SER A 362 -30.20 3.91 18.47
CA SER A 362 -31.54 4.01 17.87
C SER A 362 -31.54 4.80 16.56
N ILE A 363 -30.74 5.87 16.47
CA ILE A 363 -30.67 6.72 15.28
C ILE A 363 -29.81 6.06 14.21
N GLY A 364 -28.63 5.54 14.58
CA GLY A 364 -27.71 4.91 13.65
C GLY A 364 -28.30 3.66 13.00
N LEU A 365 -28.97 2.79 13.76
CA LEU A 365 -29.64 1.61 13.19
C LEU A 365 -30.80 1.99 12.27
N LEU A 366 -31.55 3.07 12.57
CA LEU A 366 -32.65 3.52 11.70
C LEU A 366 -32.11 4.05 10.38
N GLN A 367 -31.05 4.84 10.40
CA GLN A 367 -30.40 5.34 9.18
C GLN A 367 -29.83 4.21 8.31
N LEU A 368 -29.26 3.17 8.94
CA LEU A 368 -28.82 1.98 8.23
C LEU A 368 -30.00 1.19 7.66
N CYS A 369 -31.15 1.16 8.34
CA CYS A 369 -32.38 0.57 7.80
C CYS A 369 -32.86 1.29 6.56
N ASP A 370 -32.89 2.62 6.59
CA ASP A 370 -33.26 3.45 5.43
C ASP A 370 -32.30 3.21 4.25
N PHE A 371 -30.99 3.05 4.52
CA PHE A 371 -30.01 2.76 3.48
C PHE A 371 -30.21 1.40 2.80
N ILE A 372 -30.53 0.34 3.55
CA ILE A 372 -30.77 -1.00 2.97
C ILE A 372 -32.12 -1.12 2.25
N GLU A 373 -32.95 -0.07 2.19
CA GLU A 373 -34.17 -0.10 1.38
C GLU A 373 -33.88 -0.13 -0.11
N ASP A 374 -32.86 0.63 -0.54
CA ASP A 374 -32.46 0.80 -1.94
C ASP A 374 -30.95 0.46 -2.13
N CYS A 375 -30.40 -0.44 -1.31
CA CYS A 375 -28.98 -0.79 -1.39
C CYS A 375 -28.72 -1.88 -2.43
N GLU A 376 -27.91 -1.56 -3.44
CA GLU A 376 -27.48 -2.50 -4.48
C GLU A 376 -26.43 -3.54 -4.00
N HIS A 377 -25.78 -3.30 -2.86
CA HIS A 377 -24.65 -4.10 -2.40
C HIS A 377 -25.06 -5.20 -1.41
N VAL A 378 -25.19 -6.44 -1.90
CA VAL A 378 -25.56 -7.63 -1.12
C VAL A 378 -24.77 -7.77 0.20
N LYS A 379 -23.44 -7.68 0.14
CA LYS A 379 -22.56 -7.82 1.32
C LYS A 379 -22.81 -6.74 2.38
N LEU A 380 -23.15 -5.51 1.98
CA LEU A 380 -23.48 -4.43 2.94
C LEU A 380 -24.84 -4.66 3.58
N THR A 381 -25.84 -5.04 2.77
CA THR A 381 -27.18 -5.37 3.26
C THR A 381 -27.12 -6.50 4.29
N GLN A 382 -26.38 -7.57 4.01
CA GLN A 382 -26.17 -8.67 4.96
C GLN A 382 -25.49 -8.18 6.26
N ARG A 383 -24.42 -7.38 6.17
CA ARG A 383 -23.72 -6.85 7.35
C ARG A 383 -24.64 -6.01 8.22
N ILE A 384 -25.45 -5.15 7.63
CA ILE A 384 -26.40 -4.29 8.34
C ILE A 384 -27.52 -5.13 8.98
N LEU A 385 -28.07 -6.12 8.27
CA LEU A 385 -29.07 -7.03 8.82
C LEU A 385 -28.53 -7.85 10.00
N HIS A 386 -27.29 -8.33 9.91
CA HIS A 386 -26.62 -9.00 11.02
C HIS A 386 -26.47 -8.07 12.23
N LEU A 387 -26.02 -6.83 12.00
CA LEU A 387 -25.91 -5.80 13.03
C LEU A 387 -27.27 -5.47 13.68
N LEU A 388 -28.34 -5.37 12.89
CA LEU A 388 -29.71 -5.19 13.39
C LEU A 388 -30.14 -6.35 14.26
N GLY A 389 -29.89 -7.60 13.85
CA GLY A 389 -30.19 -8.79 14.64
C GLY A 389 -29.42 -8.85 15.96
N ARG A 390 -28.21 -8.28 16.02
CA ARG A 390 -27.38 -8.22 17.24
C ARG A 390 -27.79 -7.10 18.18
N GLU A 391 -27.96 -5.87 17.68
CA GLU A 391 -28.15 -4.68 18.53
C GLU A 391 -29.63 -4.27 18.69
N GLY A 392 -30.44 -4.50 17.66
CA GLY A 392 -31.84 -4.08 17.60
C GLY A 392 -32.77 -4.65 18.67
N PRO A 393 -32.64 -5.92 19.11
CA PRO A 393 -33.50 -6.49 20.14
C PRO A 393 -33.44 -5.78 21.49
N TYR A 394 -32.32 -5.13 21.80
CA TYR A 394 -32.07 -4.45 23.08
C TYR A 394 -32.58 -3.00 23.11
N LEU A 395 -33.11 -2.48 22.01
CA LEU A 395 -33.65 -1.13 21.95
C LEU A 395 -35.02 -1.02 22.61
N LYS A 396 -35.40 0.20 23.01
CA LYS A 396 -36.70 0.48 23.64
C LYS A 396 -37.91 0.18 22.75
N ARG A 397 -37.75 0.24 21.42
CA ARG A 397 -38.82 0.02 20.43
C ARG A 397 -38.36 -0.94 19.34
N PRO A 398 -38.16 -2.24 19.64
CA PRO A 398 -37.60 -3.20 18.69
C PRO A 398 -38.58 -3.51 17.54
N ARG A 399 -39.90 -3.39 17.78
CA ARG A 399 -40.94 -3.67 16.78
C ARG A 399 -40.83 -2.81 15.51
N GLN A 400 -40.21 -1.63 15.58
CA GLN A 400 -40.06 -0.76 14.41
C GLN A 400 -39.10 -1.35 13.36
N PHE A 401 -38.08 -2.10 13.81
CA PHE A 401 -37.04 -2.68 12.95
C PHE A 401 -37.48 -3.97 12.27
N THR A 402 -38.40 -4.72 12.87
CA THR A 402 -38.87 -6.01 12.31
C THR A 402 -39.53 -5.84 10.94
N ARG A 403 -40.16 -4.68 10.68
CA ARG A 403 -40.73 -4.36 9.36
C ARG A 403 -39.65 -4.24 8.28
N TYR A 404 -38.58 -3.49 8.56
CA TYR A 404 -37.47 -3.32 7.63
C TYR A 404 -36.82 -4.67 7.30
N ILE A 405 -36.59 -5.52 8.32
CA ILE A 405 -36.02 -6.85 8.13
C ILE A 405 -36.95 -7.74 7.29
N TYR A 406 -38.25 -7.76 7.60
CA TYR A 406 -39.22 -8.59 6.89
C TYR A 406 -39.39 -8.19 5.41
N ASN A 407 -39.35 -6.89 5.09
CA ASN A 407 -39.38 -6.42 3.71
C ASN A 407 -38.21 -7.00 2.89
N ARG A 408 -37.01 -7.08 3.47
CA ARG A 408 -35.84 -7.69 2.81
C ARG A 408 -36.00 -9.19 2.60
N VAL A 409 -36.71 -9.91 3.48
CA VAL A 409 -37.00 -11.34 3.25
C VAL A 409 -37.88 -11.56 2.02
N MET A 410 -38.77 -10.62 1.71
CA MET A 410 -39.74 -10.79 0.61
C MET A 410 -39.21 -10.34 -0.75
N LEU A 411 -38.28 -9.39 -0.79
CA LEU A 411 -37.92 -8.67 -2.01
C LEU A 411 -36.50 -8.99 -2.53
N GLU A 412 -35.67 -9.66 -1.74
CA GLU A 412 -34.22 -9.77 -2.00
C GLU A 412 -33.78 -11.19 -2.39
N SER A 413 -32.50 -11.36 -2.73
CA SER A 413 -31.88 -12.65 -3.02
C SER A 413 -31.79 -13.56 -1.79
N ALA A 414 -31.70 -14.87 -2.04
CA ALA A 414 -31.63 -15.91 -1.00
C ALA A 414 -30.59 -15.62 0.10
N SER A 415 -29.41 -15.12 -0.28
CA SER A 415 -28.33 -14.78 0.65
C SER A 415 -28.73 -13.66 1.63
N ILE A 416 -29.50 -12.67 1.20
CA ILE A 416 -30.03 -11.59 2.06
C ILE A 416 -31.18 -12.13 2.91
N LYS A 417 -32.11 -12.88 2.33
CA LYS A 417 -33.23 -13.52 3.04
C LYS A 417 -32.74 -14.38 4.20
N CYS A 418 -31.69 -15.15 3.97
CA CYS A 418 -30.98 -15.97 4.95
C CYS A 418 -30.52 -15.18 6.18
N THR A 419 -29.90 -14.02 5.97
CA THR A 419 -29.41 -13.14 7.05
C THR A 419 -30.55 -12.42 7.74
N ALA A 420 -31.54 -11.94 6.99
CA ALA A 420 -32.75 -11.31 7.53
C ALA A 420 -33.56 -12.28 8.41
N THR A 421 -33.70 -13.54 7.99
CA THR A 421 -34.37 -14.60 8.77
C THR A 421 -33.67 -14.85 10.10
N THR A 422 -32.33 -14.87 10.10
CA THR A 422 -31.52 -14.97 11.32
C THR A 422 -31.72 -13.75 12.23
N ALA A 423 -31.76 -12.55 11.65
CA ALA A 423 -32.01 -11.33 12.40
C ALA A 423 -33.41 -11.35 13.07
N LEU A 424 -34.47 -11.75 12.36
CA LEU A 424 -35.80 -11.91 12.94
C LEU A 424 -35.80 -12.92 14.09
N ALA A 425 -35.14 -14.07 13.92
CA ALA A 425 -35.06 -15.08 14.96
C ALA A 425 -34.39 -14.55 16.24
N ARG A 426 -33.33 -13.73 16.11
CA ARG A 426 -32.67 -13.07 17.25
C ARG A 426 -33.59 -12.08 17.99
N PHE A 427 -34.41 -11.31 17.25
CA PHE A 427 -35.43 -10.44 17.87
C PHE A 427 -36.43 -11.25 18.70
N ALA A 428 -36.91 -12.37 18.19
CA ALA A 428 -37.82 -13.26 18.90
C ALA A 428 -37.18 -13.97 20.10
N ALA A 429 -35.88 -14.28 20.02
CA ALA A 429 -35.15 -14.93 21.10
C ALA A 429 -34.99 -14.02 22.33
N HIS A 430 -34.79 -12.71 22.13
CA HIS A 430 -34.64 -11.73 23.21
C HIS A 430 -35.95 -11.09 23.68
N ASN A 431 -36.95 -10.96 22.80
CA ASN A 431 -38.18 -10.22 23.11
C ASN A 431 -39.42 -11.13 23.03
N GLU A 432 -39.94 -11.52 24.19
CA GLU A 432 -41.12 -12.40 24.30
C GLU A 432 -42.39 -11.78 23.71
N GLU A 433 -42.53 -10.46 23.70
CA GLU A 433 -43.71 -9.82 23.12
C GLU A 433 -43.74 -9.93 21.59
N LEU A 434 -42.56 -9.98 20.96
CA LEU A 434 -42.42 -10.09 19.51
C LEU A 434 -42.49 -11.54 19.02
N LEU A 435 -42.25 -12.50 19.91
CA LEU A 435 -42.17 -13.92 19.60
C LEU A 435 -43.40 -14.45 18.81
N PRO A 436 -44.66 -14.21 19.22
CA PRO A 436 -45.81 -14.73 18.49
C PRO A 436 -45.88 -14.21 17.05
N SER A 437 -45.62 -12.91 16.86
CA SER A 437 -45.64 -12.28 15.54
C SER A 437 -44.53 -12.84 14.65
N ILE A 438 -43.32 -12.98 15.18
CA ILE A 438 -42.17 -13.47 14.40
C ILE A 438 -42.33 -14.97 14.06
N LEU A 439 -42.91 -15.80 14.94
CA LEU A 439 -43.22 -17.19 14.60
C LEU A 439 -44.15 -17.30 13.38
N VAL A 440 -45.13 -16.41 13.25
CA VAL A 440 -46.00 -16.35 12.06
C VAL A 440 -45.19 -15.99 10.81
N LEU A 441 -44.26 -15.03 10.92
CA LEU A 441 -43.38 -14.67 9.81
C LEU A 441 -42.47 -15.84 9.41
N LEU A 442 -41.84 -16.52 10.37
CA LEU A 442 -41.00 -17.69 10.11
C LEU A 442 -41.77 -18.82 9.43
N LYS A 443 -43.01 -19.12 9.87
CA LYS A 443 -43.87 -20.11 9.18
C LYS A 443 -44.13 -19.77 7.72
N ARG A 444 -44.24 -18.48 7.39
CA ARG A 444 -44.40 -18.04 6.00
C ARG A 444 -43.11 -18.20 5.20
N ILE A 445 -41.97 -17.92 5.82
CA ILE A 445 -40.63 -18.07 5.20
C ILE A 445 -40.30 -19.55 4.93
N MET A 446 -40.87 -20.49 5.70
CA MET A 446 -40.75 -21.94 5.41
C MET A 446 -41.33 -22.38 4.06
N ILE A 447 -42.02 -21.50 3.34
CA ILE A 447 -42.57 -21.74 1.99
C ILE A 447 -41.77 -20.98 0.92
N ASP A 448 -40.58 -20.45 1.26
CA ASP A 448 -39.70 -19.80 0.27
C ASP A 448 -39.25 -20.81 -0.81
N GLU A 449 -38.88 -20.33 -1.99
CA GLU A 449 -38.42 -21.21 -3.08
C GLU A 449 -37.01 -21.74 -2.83
N ASP A 450 -36.20 -20.99 -2.07
CA ASP A 450 -34.82 -21.36 -1.75
C ASP A 450 -34.75 -22.33 -0.55
N ASP A 451 -34.05 -23.45 -0.74
CA ASP A 451 -33.92 -24.53 0.24
C ASP A 451 -33.30 -24.05 1.55
N GLU A 452 -32.23 -23.24 1.49
CA GLU A 452 -31.52 -22.80 2.68
C GLU A 452 -32.33 -21.76 3.47
N VAL A 453 -33.07 -20.88 2.79
CA VAL A 453 -33.99 -19.95 3.47
C VAL A 453 -35.09 -20.73 4.21
N ARG A 454 -35.67 -21.76 3.57
CA ARG A 454 -36.71 -22.61 4.19
C ARG A 454 -36.19 -23.37 5.40
N ASP A 455 -35.06 -24.06 5.24
CA ASP A 455 -34.49 -24.92 6.28
C ASP A 455 -34.08 -24.10 7.50
N ARG A 456 -33.47 -22.93 7.26
CA ARG A 456 -33.13 -21.97 8.30
C ARG A 456 -34.36 -21.44 9.03
N ALA A 457 -35.43 -21.11 8.32
CA ALA A 457 -36.69 -20.66 8.93
C ALA A 457 -37.34 -21.77 9.75
N ALA A 458 -37.34 -23.02 9.26
CA ALA A 458 -37.85 -24.18 9.97
C ALA A 458 -37.07 -24.45 11.26
N PHE A 459 -35.73 -24.40 11.18
CA PHE A 459 -34.83 -24.58 12.31
C PHE A 459 -35.07 -23.53 13.41
N TYR A 460 -35.11 -22.25 13.05
CA TYR A 460 -35.37 -21.18 14.02
C TYR A 460 -36.79 -21.21 14.57
N HIS A 461 -37.79 -21.55 13.75
CA HIS A 461 -39.16 -21.74 14.21
C HIS A 461 -39.24 -22.86 15.25
N TYR A 462 -38.54 -23.98 15.04
CA TYR A 462 -38.46 -25.09 16.00
C TYR A 462 -37.83 -24.66 17.33
N ILE A 463 -36.66 -24.00 17.29
CA ILE A 463 -35.98 -23.53 18.51
C ILE A 463 -36.86 -22.56 19.30
N LEU A 464 -37.48 -21.60 18.62
CA LEU A 464 -38.28 -20.55 19.24
C LEU A 464 -39.61 -21.07 19.78
N SER A 465 -40.25 -22.03 19.10
CA SER A 465 -41.52 -22.64 19.53
C SER A 465 -41.35 -23.58 20.73
N ASN A 466 -40.23 -24.29 20.83
CA ASN A 466 -39.90 -25.10 22.01
C ASN A 466 -39.61 -24.25 23.26
N ASN A 467 -39.33 -22.96 23.07
CA ASN A 467 -39.09 -21.96 24.11
C ASN A 467 -38.03 -22.36 25.16
N GLN A 468 -37.04 -23.18 24.78
CA GLN A 468 -35.95 -23.60 25.67
C GLN A 468 -34.83 -22.55 25.68
N VAL A 469 -34.56 -21.97 26.85
CA VAL A 469 -33.52 -20.94 27.02
C VAL A 469 -32.15 -21.43 26.55
N ALA A 470 -31.78 -22.68 26.86
CA ALA A 470 -30.51 -23.27 26.47
C ALA A 470 -30.31 -23.34 24.94
N LEU A 471 -31.36 -23.68 24.19
CA LEU A 471 -31.29 -23.72 22.72
C LEU A 471 -31.22 -22.32 22.12
N LYS A 472 -31.99 -21.37 22.66
CA LYS A 472 -31.90 -19.96 22.24
C LYS A 472 -30.49 -19.42 22.48
N SER A 473 -29.90 -19.67 23.66
CA SER A 473 -28.55 -19.21 23.96
C SER A 473 -27.50 -19.85 23.07
N ALA A 474 -27.56 -21.15 22.82
CA ALA A 474 -26.55 -21.86 22.04
C ALA A 474 -26.57 -21.50 20.55
N TYR A 475 -27.74 -21.32 19.94
CA TYR A 475 -27.84 -21.22 18.47
C TYR A 475 -28.22 -19.82 17.97
N LEU A 476 -28.83 -18.96 18.79
CA LEU A 476 -29.29 -17.64 18.36
C LEU A 476 -28.53 -16.49 19.06
N LEU A 477 -28.19 -16.66 20.33
CA LEU A 477 -27.65 -15.59 21.19
C LEU A 477 -26.18 -15.74 21.54
N SER A 478 -25.52 -16.81 21.11
CA SER A 478 -24.08 -16.96 21.33
C SER A 478 -23.34 -15.85 20.59
N GLU A 479 -22.46 -15.15 21.31
CA GLU A 479 -21.58 -14.14 20.72
C GLU A 479 -20.62 -14.81 19.72
N GLU A 480 -20.19 -14.04 18.71
CA GLU A 480 -19.29 -14.51 17.66
C GLU A 480 -18.08 -15.22 18.27
N MET A 481 -17.80 -16.44 17.82
CA MET A 481 -16.55 -17.11 18.16
C MET A 481 -15.43 -16.36 17.43
N HIS A 482 -14.76 -15.45 18.13
CA HIS A 482 -13.64 -14.67 17.62
C HIS A 482 -12.39 -15.55 17.45
N LEU A 483 -12.43 -16.40 16.44
CA LEU A 483 -11.29 -17.22 16.04
C LEU A 483 -10.26 -16.32 15.36
N ASN A 484 -9.01 -16.40 15.78
CA ASN A 484 -7.91 -15.84 15.02
C ASN A 484 -7.76 -16.63 13.71
N PRO A 485 -7.89 -16.03 12.51
CA PRO A 485 -7.74 -16.76 11.25
C PRO A 485 -6.39 -17.48 11.12
N SER A 486 -5.30 -16.83 11.53
CA SER A 486 -3.96 -17.45 11.54
C SER A 486 -3.85 -18.54 12.62
N GLY A 487 -4.54 -18.36 13.75
CA GLY A 487 -4.61 -19.38 14.80
C GLY A 487 -5.42 -20.60 14.37
N LEU A 488 -6.49 -20.40 13.60
CA LEU A 488 -7.32 -21.45 13.01
C LEU A 488 -6.54 -22.21 11.93
N GLU A 489 -5.81 -21.49 11.07
CA GLU A 489 -4.94 -22.10 10.06
C GLU A 489 -3.88 -23.00 10.72
N CYS A 490 -3.16 -22.49 11.74
CA CYS A 490 -2.19 -23.29 12.48
C CYS A 490 -2.84 -24.52 13.16
N ALA A 491 -3.96 -24.35 13.84
CA ALA A 491 -4.65 -25.45 14.51
C ALA A 491 -5.16 -26.52 13.52
N LEU A 492 -5.64 -26.10 12.33
CA LEU A 492 -6.05 -27.01 11.26
C LEU A 492 -4.86 -27.73 10.64
N LEU A 493 -3.75 -27.04 10.40
CA LEU A 493 -2.51 -27.65 9.92
C LEU A 493 -1.95 -28.66 10.93
N ASP A 494 -1.96 -28.32 12.22
CA ASP A 494 -1.56 -29.23 13.30
C ASP A 494 -2.48 -30.45 13.37
N TYR A 495 -3.79 -30.28 13.20
CA TYR A 495 -4.74 -31.38 13.18
C TYR A 495 -4.53 -32.31 11.97
N VAL A 496 -4.22 -31.76 10.78
CA VAL A 496 -3.94 -32.53 9.57
C VAL A 496 -2.58 -33.27 9.68
N HIS A 497 -1.55 -32.60 10.17
CA HIS A 497 -0.20 -33.17 10.33
C HIS A 497 -0.11 -34.20 11.46
N ASN A 498 -0.87 -34.04 12.54
CA ASN A 498 -0.93 -34.97 13.67
C ASN A 498 -2.06 -36.01 13.55
N SER A 499 -2.64 -36.18 12.37
CA SER A 499 -3.73 -37.13 12.10
C SER A 499 -3.38 -38.59 12.45
N HIS A 500 -2.10 -38.94 12.55
CA HIS A 500 -1.63 -40.26 12.99
C HIS A 500 -1.63 -40.47 14.52
N THR A 501 -1.59 -39.42 15.34
CA THR A 501 -1.59 -39.50 16.82
C THR A 501 -2.97 -39.20 17.43
N VAL A 502 -3.84 -38.50 16.70
CA VAL A 502 -5.21 -38.11 17.11
C VAL A 502 -6.28 -38.94 16.36
N ALA A 503 -5.93 -40.16 15.96
CA ALA A 503 -6.80 -41.04 15.17
C ALA A 503 -8.09 -41.41 15.92
N GLY A 504 -9.14 -40.60 15.74
CA GLY A 504 -10.50 -40.91 16.18
C GLY A 504 -11.38 -39.73 16.62
N SER A 505 -10.84 -38.53 16.86
CA SER A 505 -11.67 -37.38 17.31
C SER A 505 -11.80 -36.31 16.23
N PRO A 506 -13.02 -35.77 15.97
CA PRO A 506 -13.21 -34.68 15.04
C PRO A 506 -12.47 -33.41 15.51
N PHE A 507 -12.04 -32.57 14.56
CA PHE A 507 -11.45 -31.28 14.87
C PHE A 507 -12.39 -30.44 15.75
N SER A 508 -11.86 -29.93 16.86
CA SER A 508 -12.62 -29.10 17.79
C SER A 508 -12.18 -27.65 17.70
N LEU A 509 -13.12 -26.74 17.50
CA LEU A 509 -12.85 -25.30 17.46
C LEU A 509 -12.37 -24.76 18.82
N THR A 510 -12.49 -25.53 19.90
CA THR A 510 -11.95 -25.21 21.23
C THR A 510 -10.42 -25.23 21.30
N THR A 511 -9.74 -25.81 20.31
CA THR A 511 -8.26 -25.85 20.26
C THR A 511 -7.66 -24.62 19.58
N VAL A 512 -8.49 -23.74 19.02
CA VAL A 512 -8.06 -22.55 18.30
C VAL A 512 -7.87 -21.38 19.29
N PRO A 513 -6.73 -20.66 19.26
CA PRO A 513 -6.56 -19.47 20.07
C PRO A 513 -7.61 -18.39 19.72
N ILE A 514 -8.30 -17.88 20.73
CA ILE A 514 -9.24 -16.75 20.58
C ILE A 514 -8.40 -15.50 20.29
N ALA A 515 -8.81 -14.70 19.31
CA ALA A 515 -8.14 -13.44 18.98
C ALA A 515 -8.29 -12.41 20.11
N ASP A 516 -7.22 -11.71 20.47
CA ASP A 516 -7.29 -10.56 21.37
C ASP A 516 -8.16 -9.45 20.76
N ILE A 517 -9.03 -8.84 21.58
CA ILE A 517 -9.90 -7.73 21.16
C ILE A 517 -9.02 -6.52 20.85
N VAL A 518 -8.78 -6.26 19.56
CA VAL A 518 -8.10 -5.05 19.09
C VAL A 518 -8.94 -3.82 19.45
N GLN A 519 -8.34 -2.84 20.13
CA GLN A 519 -9.01 -1.59 20.50
C GLN A 519 -9.40 -0.76 19.24
N PRO A 520 -10.46 0.07 19.32
CA PRO A 520 -11.17 0.61 18.13
C PRO A 520 -10.47 1.74 17.34
N ASN A 521 -9.14 1.87 17.44
CA ASN A 521 -8.44 3.04 16.89
C ASN A 521 -7.77 2.82 15.52
N ASP A 522 -7.70 1.59 14.99
CA ASP A 522 -7.02 1.30 13.73
C ASP A 522 -7.99 0.80 12.64
N LEU A 523 -8.77 1.72 12.05
CA LEU A 523 -9.57 1.49 10.84
C LEU A 523 -8.70 1.01 9.65
N SER A 524 -7.40 1.33 9.67
CA SER A 524 -6.41 0.87 8.69
C SER A 524 -6.21 -0.66 8.71
N SER A 525 -6.33 -1.31 9.88
CA SER A 525 -6.15 -2.77 10.01
C SER A 525 -7.31 -3.59 9.42
N ALA A 526 -8.51 -3.01 9.37
CA ALA A 526 -9.69 -3.64 8.76
C ALA A 526 -9.71 -3.51 7.22
N ILE A 527 -8.77 -2.74 6.66
CA ILE A 527 -8.55 -2.51 5.22
C ILE A 527 -7.23 -3.15 4.76
N ASP A 528 -6.21 -3.23 5.63
CA ASP A 528 -4.88 -3.79 5.34
C ASP A 528 -4.85 -5.33 5.13
N SER A 529 -5.99 -6.05 5.22
CA SER A 529 -6.02 -7.48 4.90
C SER A 529 -5.75 -7.80 3.43
N ASP A 530 -5.81 -6.81 2.53
CA ASP A 530 -5.63 -7.00 1.08
C ASP A 530 -4.56 -6.10 0.42
N VAL A 531 -3.68 -5.40 1.17
CA VAL A 531 -2.62 -4.56 0.55
C VAL A 531 -1.24 -4.81 1.15
N VAL A 532 -0.39 -5.52 0.40
CA VAL A 532 1.01 -5.84 0.76
C VAL A 532 1.88 -4.57 0.79
N LYS A 533 2.38 -4.20 1.97
CA LYS A 533 3.45 -3.17 2.14
C LYS A 533 4.84 -3.81 2.15
N ILE A 534 5.68 -3.37 1.23
CA ILE A 534 7.09 -3.76 1.09
C ILE A 534 7.96 -3.09 2.16
N LYS A 535 8.64 -3.88 3.01
CA LYS A 535 9.84 -3.46 3.75
C LYS A 535 10.94 -4.54 3.64
N ALA A 536 12.17 -4.09 3.48
CA ALA A 536 13.32 -4.90 3.08
C ALA A 536 14.31 -5.25 4.22
N LYS A 537 14.73 -6.54 4.23
CA LYS A 537 16.03 -7.17 4.63
C LYS A 537 16.44 -7.21 6.13
N PRO A 538 17.39 -8.10 6.59
CA PRO A 538 18.20 -9.17 5.92
C PRO A 538 18.30 -10.57 6.63
N ASN A 539 18.92 -11.53 5.90
CA ASN A 539 19.31 -12.95 6.14
C ASN A 539 19.84 -13.45 7.51
N ALA A 540 19.63 -14.76 7.83
CA ALA A 540 20.62 -15.88 7.74
C ALA A 540 20.19 -17.24 8.38
N MET A 541 20.43 -18.36 7.62
CA MET A 541 20.78 -19.78 7.96
C MET A 541 19.99 -20.60 9.02
N ALA A 542 19.81 -21.94 9.01
CA ALA A 542 19.94 -23.10 8.11
C ALA A 542 19.42 -24.35 8.89
N GLY A 543 18.86 -25.39 8.25
CA GLY A 543 18.65 -26.74 8.86
C GLY A 543 17.42 -27.55 8.41
N GLU A 544 17.66 -28.74 7.85
CA GLU A 544 16.80 -29.74 7.17
C GLU A 544 15.85 -30.54 8.14
N GLY A 545 14.75 -31.22 7.78
CA GLY A 545 14.05 -31.52 6.51
C GLY A 545 12.78 -32.40 6.70
N ARG A 546 11.98 -32.50 5.62
CA ARG A 546 10.87 -33.45 5.25
C ARG A 546 9.58 -33.48 6.11
N ASN A 547 8.33 -33.43 5.61
CA ASN A 547 7.75 -33.33 4.26
C ASN A 547 6.25 -32.89 4.36
N THR A 548 5.87 -31.90 3.54
CA THR A 548 4.58 -31.71 2.83
C THR A 548 3.25 -31.52 3.58
N SER A 549 2.89 -30.26 3.90
CA SER A 549 1.69 -29.57 3.36
C SER A 549 1.68 -28.10 3.83
N LEU A 550 1.89 -27.13 2.93
CA LEU A 550 1.71 -25.67 3.16
C LEU A 550 1.89 -24.93 1.82
N ALA A 551 0.80 -24.45 1.22
CA ALA A 551 0.79 -23.64 -0.02
C ALA A 551 0.73 -22.13 0.28
N SER A 552 1.34 -21.70 1.37
CA SER A 552 1.54 -20.29 1.74
C SER A 552 2.93 -20.09 2.37
N GLN A 553 3.94 -20.79 1.83
CA GLN A 553 5.37 -20.48 1.92
C GLN A 553 6.16 -21.46 1.02
N MET A 554 5.81 -21.51 -0.28
CA MET A 554 6.60 -22.28 -1.23
C MET A 554 7.81 -21.45 -1.69
N SER A 555 9.01 -21.96 -1.41
CA SER A 555 10.24 -21.56 -2.11
C SER A 555 9.97 -21.47 -3.61
N GLY A 556 10.28 -20.34 -4.24
CA GLY A 556 9.98 -20.06 -5.65
C GLY A 556 10.49 -21.10 -6.65
N LYS A 557 11.39 -22.00 -6.25
CA LYS A 557 11.82 -23.14 -7.06
C LYS A 557 10.72 -24.21 -7.25
N ARG A 558 9.96 -24.57 -6.21
CA ARG A 558 8.96 -25.66 -6.31
C ARG A 558 7.73 -25.29 -7.16
N ILE A 559 7.36 -24.02 -7.19
CA ILE A 559 6.26 -23.52 -8.04
C ILE A 559 6.69 -23.56 -9.51
N GLN A 560 7.93 -23.15 -9.80
CA GLN A 560 8.49 -23.22 -11.15
C GLN A 560 8.58 -24.66 -11.67
N ASP A 561 8.94 -25.62 -10.81
CA ASP A 561 8.96 -27.04 -11.18
C ASP A 561 7.55 -27.55 -11.57
N SER A 562 6.51 -27.14 -10.84
CA SER A 562 5.11 -27.49 -11.16
C SER A 562 4.65 -26.91 -12.51
N PHE A 563 5.00 -25.66 -12.80
CA PHE A 563 4.71 -25.05 -14.11
C PHE A 563 5.50 -25.71 -15.24
N ALA A 564 6.74 -26.12 -14.97
CA ALA A 564 7.56 -26.83 -15.95
C ALA A 564 6.95 -28.19 -16.33
N GLU A 565 6.45 -28.95 -15.36
CA GLU A 565 5.75 -30.23 -15.62
C GLU A 565 4.46 -30.02 -16.42
N GLN A 566 3.66 -29.00 -16.08
CA GLN A 566 2.43 -28.66 -16.80
C GLN A 566 2.70 -28.24 -18.24
N LEU A 567 3.62 -27.31 -18.47
CA LEU A 567 3.95 -26.82 -19.82
C LEU A 567 4.63 -27.88 -20.67
N ALA A 568 5.42 -28.79 -20.07
CA ALA A 568 6.02 -29.91 -20.79
C ALA A 568 5.01 -30.94 -21.29
N SER A 569 3.81 -30.99 -20.70
CA SER A 569 2.72 -31.88 -21.14
C SER A 569 2.03 -31.40 -22.42
N ILE A 570 2.29 -30.16 -22.86
CA ILE A 570 1.67 -29.53 -24.04
C ILE A 570 2.56 -29.77 -25.26
N PRO A 571 2.10 -30.52 -26.28
CA PRO A 571 2.91 -30.88 -27.45
C PRO A 571 3.49 -29.67 -28.21
N GLU A 572 2.73 -28.59 -28.31
CA GLU A 572 3.10 -27.33 -28.99
C GLU A 572 4.29 -26.62 -28.31
N PHE A 573 4.56 -26.93 -27.04
CA PHE A 573 5.66 -26.34 -26.26
C PHE A 573 6.89 -27.26 -26.18
N SER A 574 6.86 -28.38 -26.91
CA SER A 574 8.02 -29.26 -27.03
C SER A 574 9.19 -28.54 -27.72
N GLY A 575 10.32 -28.40 -27.01
CA GLY A 575 11.53 -27.77 -27.53
C GLY A 575 11.79 -26.33 -27.05
N LEU A 576 10.92 -25.72 -26.23
CA LEU A 576 11.16 -24.38 -25.66
C LEU A 576 12.31 -24.35 -24.62
N GLY A 577 12.71 -25.51 -24.10
CA GLY A 577 13.74 -25.63 -23.07
C GLY A 577 13.19 -25.42 -21.65
N SER A 578 14.05 -25.07 -20.69
CA SER A 578 13.66 -24.82 -19.31
C SER A 578 13.11 -23.41 -19.12
N ILE A 579 12.06 -23.29 -18.29
CA ILE A 579 11.54 -21.99 -17.85
C ILE A 579 12.64 -21.20 -17.15
N PHE A 580 12.86 -19.95 -17.56
CA PHE A 580 13.76 -19.00 -16.91
C PHE A 580 13.10 -18.38 -15.68
N LYS A 581 11.86 -17.90 -15.83
CA LYS A 581 11.10 -17.28 -14.75
C LYS A 581 9.60 -17.31 -15.04
N SER A 582 8.77 -17.30 -13.99
CA SER A 582 7.33 -17.08 -14.09
C SER A 582 6.92 -15.88 -13.25
N SER A 583 5.94 -15.10 -13.71
CA SER A 583 5.41 -13.95 -12.97
C SER A 583 4.44 -14.39 -11.86
N SER A 584 4.05 -13.46 -10.99
CA SER A 584 2.80 -13.61 -10.23
C SER A 584 1.59 -13.53 -11.19
N PRO A 585 0.44 -14.12 -10.84
CA PRO A 585 -0.80 -13.94 -11.59
C PRO A 585 -1.19 -12.46 -11.68
N VAL A 586 -1.72 -12.06 -12.84
CA VAL A 586 -2.26 -10.72 -13.12
C VAL A 586 -3.74 -10.88 -13.47
N GLU A 587 -4.62 -10.24 -12.72
CA GLU A 587 -6.06 -10.25 -12.99
C GLU A 587 -6.37 -9.37 -14.22
N LEU A 588 -7.03 -9.94 -15.23
CA LEU A 588 -7.42 -9.24 -16.46
C LEU A 588 -8.92 -8.90 -16.49
N THR A 589 -9.72 -9.53 -15.63
CA THR A 589 -11.12 -9.18 -15.38
C THR A 589 -11.39 -9.20 -13.87
N GLU A 590 -12.42 -8.49 -13.43
CA GLU A 590 -12.81 -8.45 -12.01
C GLU A 590 -13.47 -9.76 -11.58
N SER A 591 -13.48 -10.07 -10.28
CA SER A 591 -14.04 -11.34 -9.77
C SER A 591 -15.55 -11.52 -10.00
N ASP A 592 -16.26 -10.43 -10.30
CA ASP A 592 -17.72 -10.37 -10.36
C ASP A 592 -18.24 -10.25 -11.81
N THR A 593 -17.38 -10.42 -12.83
CA THR A 593 -17.77 -10.41 -14.27
C THR A 593 -18.24 -11.77 -14.78
N GLU A 594 -18.83 -11.83 -15.98
CA GLU A 594 -19.33 -13.08 -16.59
C GLU A 594 -18.23 -14.13 -16.80
N TYR A 595 -17.00 -13.67 -17.02
CA TYR A 595 -15.81 -14.50 -17.15
C TYR A 595 -14.66 -13.94 -16.32
N VAL A 596 -14.06 -14.77 -15.46
CA VAL A 596 -12.89 -14.41 -14.67
C VAL A 596 -11.64 -14.92 -15.40
N VAL A 597 -10.73 -14.01 -15.74
CA VAL A 597 -9.50 -14.31 -16.49
C VAL A 597 -8.30 -13.76 -15.74
N THR A 598 -7.35 -14.64 -15.40
CA THR A 598 -6.06 -14.26 -14.83
C THR A 598 -4.92 -14.75 -15.72
N CYS A 599 -3.84 -13.99 -15.82
CA CYS A 599 -2.70 -14.31 -16.67
C CYS A 599 -1.41 -14.52 -15.86
N ILE A 600 -0.70 -15.61 -16.15
CA ILE A 600 0.66 -15.88 -15.68
C ILE A 600 1.60 -15.86 -16.88
N LYS A 601 2.72 -15.14 -16.75
CA LYS A 601 3.73 -15.01 -17.80
C LYS A 601 4.87 -16.00 -17.51
N HIS A 602 5.25 -16.85 -18.46
CA HIS A 602 6.40 -17.77 -18.33
C HIS A 602 7.46 -17.44 -19.38
N LEU A 603 8.63 -17.00 -18.93
CA LEU A 603 9.74 -16.61 -19.77
C LEU A 603 10.66 -17.82 -20.04
N PHE A 604 10.95 -18.07 -21.31
CA PHE A 604 11.94 -19.02 -21.82
C PHE A 604 13.11 -18.25 -22.48
N SER A 605 14.10 -18.97 -23.01
CA SER A 605 15.29 -18.37 -23.63
C SER A 605 14.98 -17.45 -24.81
N ARG A 606 13.99 -17.82 -25.65
CA ARG A 606 13.57 -17.07 -26.85
C ARG A 606 12.06 -16.92 -26.99
N HIS A 607 11.30 -17.33 -25.97
CA HIS A 607 9.84 -17.36 -26.03
C HIS A 607 9.23 -16.88 -24.73
N LEU A 608 8.02 -16.35 -24.82
CA LEU A 608 7.15 -16.01 -23.72
C LEU A 608 5.85 -16.81 -23.87
N VAL A 609 5.51 -17.61 -22.87
CA VAL A 609 4.22 -18.29 -22.80
C VAL A 609 3.31 -17.50 -21.87
N LEU A 610 2.16 -17.07 -22.39
CA LEU A 610 1.09 -16.45 -21.61
C LEU A 610 0.06 -17.54 -21.27
N GLN A 611 -0.02 -17.87 -19.99
CA GLN A 611 -1.02 -18.78 -19.45
C GLN A 611 -2.22 -17.97 -18.97
N PHE A 612 -3.40 -18.25 -19.52
CA PHE A 612 -4.66 -17.63 -19.09
C PHE A 612 -5.52 -18.66 -18.37
N ASP A 613 -5.74 -18.44 -17.09
CA ASP A 613 -6.65 -19.23 -16.27
C ASP A 613 -8.03 -18.57 -16.33
N CYS A 614 -9.00 -19.29 -16.91
CA CYS A 614 -10.35 -18.82 -17.19
C CYS A 614 -11.38 -19.55 -16.33
N ILE A 615 -12.39 -18.81 -15.84
CA ILE A 615 -13.55 -19.36 -15.13
C ILE A 615 -14.82 -18.74 -15.72
N ASN A 616 -15.76 -19.57 -16.14
CA ASN A 616 -17.10 -19.13 -16.55
C ASN A 616 -18.01 -19.02 -15.31
N THR A 617 -18.53 -17.83 -15.02
CA THR A 617 -19.41 -17.57 -13.86
C THR A 617 -20.90 -17.59 -14.22
N MET A 618 -21.24 -17.90 -15.48
CA MET A 618 -22.60 -18.00 -15.98
C MET A 618 -23.06 -19.47 -15.98
N ALA A 619 -24.18 -19.75 -15.29
CA ALA A 619 -24.65 -21.11 -15.01
C ALA A 619 -25.46 -21.73 -16.14
N ASP A 620 -25.99 -20.91 -17.04
CA ASP A 620 -26.87 -21.27 -18.15
C ASP A 620 -26.11 -21.65 -19.42
N GLN A 621 -24.81 -21.32 -19.51
CA GLN A 621 -23.98 -21.55 -20.69
C GLN A 621 -22.73 -22.40 -20.41
N VAL A 622 -22.35 -23.19 -21.40
CA VAL A 622 -21.06 -23.88 -21.50
C VAL A 622 -20.30 -23.27 -22.68
N LEU A 623 -19.03 -22.92 -22.46
CA LEU A 623 -18.19 -22.38 -23.53
C LEU A 623 -17.37 -23.52 -24.14
N GLU A 624 -17.35 -23.63 -25.46
CA GLU A 624 -16.49 -24.54 -26.20
C GLU A 624 -15.44 -23.78 -27.03
N ASN A 625 -14.30 -24.43 -27.29
CA ASN A 625 -13.17 -23.85 -28.03
C ASN A 625 -12.76 -22.47 -27.50
N VAL A 626 -12.53 -22.38 -26.19
CA VAL A 626 -12.19 -21.13 -25.50
C VAL A 626 -10.71 -20.82 -25.69
N TYR A 627 -10.38 -19.64 -26.22
CA TYR A 627 -9.00 -19.18 -26.32
C TYR A 627 -8.90 -17.67 -26.20
N VAL A 628 -7.72 -17.18 -25.83
CA VAL A 628 -7.44 -15.74 -25.84
C VAL A 628 -6.72 -15.37 -27.13
N SER A 629 -7.32 -14.45 -27.89
CA SER A 629 -6.70 -13.76 -29.01
C SER A 629 -5.88 -12.60 -28.44
N CYS A 630 -4.56 -12.73 -28.47
CA CYS A 630 -3.64 -11.65 -28.10
C CYS A 630 -3.19 -10.89 -29.35
N GLU A 631 -3.04 -9.58 -29.24
CA GLU A 631 -2.42 -8.74 -30.26
C GLU A 631 -1.42 -7.79 -29.58
N PRO A 632 -0.11 -7.93 -29.82
CA PRO A 632 0.88 -7.03 -29.25
C PRO A 632 0.84 -5.66 -29.95
N ASP A 633 1.05 -4.61 -29.19
CA ASP A 633 1.24 -3.25 -29.71
C ASP A 633 2.57 -3.08 -30.48
N ASP A 634 3.57 -3.89 -30.16
CA ASP A 634 4.86 -3.95 -30.84
C ASP A 634 4.95 -5.17 -31.79
N SER A 635 5.12 -4.89 -33.08
CA SER A 635 5.29 -5.88 -34.15
C SER A 635 6.50 -6.80 -34.00
N LEU A 636 7.44 -6.48 -33.10
CA LEU A 636 8.60 -7.32 -32.80
C LEU A 636 8.24 -8.57 -31.98
N PHE A 637 7.11 -8.56 -31.26
CA PHE A 637 6.59 -9.73 -30.55
C PHE A 637 5.71 -10.54 -31.50
N ASN A 638 6.18 -11.72 -31.90
CA ASN A 638 5.47 -12.54 -32.87
C ASN A 638 4.67 -13.64 -32.18
N ILE A 639 3.36 -13.74 -32.43
CA ILE A 639 2.54 -14.82 -31.87
C ILE A 639 2.72 -16.08 -32.73
N VAL A 640 3.25 -17.13 -32.12
CA VAL A 640 3.56 -18.39 -32.79
C VAL A 640 2.32 -19.29 -32.85
N CYS A 641 1.64 -19.47 -31.71
CA CYS A 641 0.43 -20.28 -31.64
C CYS A 641 -0.43 -19.97 -30.41
N THR A 642 -1.70 -20.32 -30.49
CA THR A 642 -2.66 -20.28 -29.38
C THR A 642 -3.20 -21.69 -29.15
N VAL A 643 -3.17 -22.16 -27.90
CA VAL A 643 -3.65 -23.49 -27.49
C VAL A 643 -5.02 -23.31 -26.82
N PRO A 644 -6.12 -23.69 -27.49
CA PRO A 644 -7.47 -23.50 -26.96
C PRO A 644 -7.82 -24.52 -25.88
N CYS A 645 -8.66 -24.12 -24.94
CA CYS A 645 -9.37 -25.01 -24.04
C CYS A 645 -10.62 -25.58 -24.73
N LYS A 646 -10.81 -26.91 -24.66
CA LYS A 646 -11.93 -27.58 -25.34
C LYS A 646 -13.30 -27.18 -24.81
N SER A 647 -13.44 -27.08 -23.48
CA SER A 647 -14.72 -26.75 -22.83
C SER A 647 -14.48 -26.11 -21.47
N LEU A 648 -15.19 -25.02 -21.21
CA LEU A 648 -15.20 -24.29 -19.94
C LEU A 648 -16.63 -24.29 -19.37
N LYS A 649 -16.84 -25.15 -18.39
CA LYS A 649 -18.13 -25.31 -17.69
C LYS A 649 -18.29 -24.29 -16.57
N TYR A 650 -19.53 -24.08 -16.14
CA TYR A 650 -19.84 -23.22 -15.00
C TYR A 650 -18.98 -23.55 -13.78
N ASN A 651 -18.29 -22.52 -13.28
CA ASN A 651 -17.46 -22.54 -12.09
C ASN A 651 -16.35 -23.62 -12.05
N SER A 652 -15.91 -24.08 -13.23
CA SER A 652 -14.82 -25.04 -13.39
C SER A 652 -13.63 -24.34 -14.07
N PRO A 653 -12.52 -24.07 -13.36
CA PRO A 653 -11.35 -23.44 -13.95
C PRO A 653 -10.76 -24.28 -15.08
N ALA A 654 -10.38 -23.62 -16.18
CA ALA A 654 -9.62 -24.22 -17.25
C ALA A 654 -8.61 -23.22 -17.83
N VAL A 655 -7.63 -23.73 -18.57
CA VAL A 655 -6.47 -22.94 -19.00
C VAL A 655 -6.36 -22.91 -20.52
N THR A 656 -6.04 -21.74 -21.06
CA THR A 656 -5.64 -21.54 -22.46
C THR A 656 -4.28 -20.87 -22.50
N TYR A 657 -3.50 -21.13 -23.55
CA TYR A 657 -2.14 -20.61 -23.65
C TYR A 657 -1.89 -19.85 -24.96
N VAL A 658 -1.02 -18.85 -24.93
CA VAL A 658 -0.51 -18.15 -26.11
C VAL A 658 1.02 -18.16 -26.08
N LEU A 659 1.64 -18.63 -27.16
CA LEU A 659 3.08 -18.66 -27.34
C LEU A 659 3.53 -17.47 -28.18
N VAL A 660 4.46 -16.70 -27.63
CA VAL A 660 5.04 -15.51 -28.26
C VAL A 660 6.55 -15.73 -28.43
N GLU A 661 7.05 -15.53 -29.64
CA GLU A 661 8.48 -15.49 -29.95
C GLU A 661 9.04 -14.10 -29.64
N LEU A 662 10.17 -14.06 -28.93
CA LEU A 662 10.82 -12.83 -28.51
C LEU A 662 11.77 -12.30 -29.59
N PRO A 663 11.98 -10.97 -29.68
CA PRO A 663 12.91 -10.37 -30.63
C PRO A 663 14.36 -10.85 -30.42
N GLU A 664 15.17 -10.89 -31.48
CA GLU A 664 16.54 -11.42 -31.42
C GLU A 664 17.53 -10.55 -30.62
N ASP A 665 17.24 -9.26 -30.44
CA ASP A 665 18.12 -8.30 -29.78
C ASP A 665 18.05 -8.43 -28.26
N LEU A 666 19.20 -8.46 -27.58
CA LEU A 666 19.33 -8.62 -26.10
C LEU A 666 18.98 -7.34 -25.30
N GLU A 667 18.25 -6.39 -25.91
CA GLU A 667 17.84 -5.15 -25.26
C GLU A 667 16.58 -5.34 -24.38
N CYS A 668 16.28 -4.32 -23.60
CA CYS A 668 15.12 -4.30 -22.72
C CYS A 668 13.84 -4.20 -23.55
N HIS A 669 12.98 -5.22 -23.52
CA HIS A 669 11.74 -5.24 -24.30
C HIS A 669 10.52 -4.94 -23.45
N SER A 670 9.58 -4.16 -23.98
CA SER A 670 8.28 -3.91 -23.37
C SER A 670 7.19 -3.97 -24.42
N ALA A 671 6.09 -4.66 -24.13
CA ALA A 671 4.92 -4.70 -24.99
C ALA A 671 3.64 -4.72 -24.17
N THR A 672 2.58 -4.15 -24.74
CA THR A 672 1.22 -4.23 -24.25
C THR A 672 0.43 -5.15 -25.17
N PHE A 673 -0.13 -6.22 -24.61
CA PHE A 673 -1.00 -7.14 -25.34
C PHE A 673 -2.45 -6.71 -25.17
N ILE A 674 -3.13 -6.50 -26.29
CA ILE A 674 -4.58 -6.38 -26.38
C ILE A 674 -5.14 -7.79 -26.40
N ASN A 675 -6.04 -8.11 -25.48
CA ASN A 675 -6.49 -9.46 -25.25
C ASN A 675 -8.00 -9.54 -25.42
N THR A 676 -8.46 -10.50 -26.20
CA THR A 676 -9.90 -10.77 -26.38
C THR A 676 -10.14 -12.26 -26.21
N LEU A 677 -10.93 -12.63 -25.22
CA LEU A 677 -11.35 -14.00 -24.98
C LEU A 677 -12.40 -14.37 -26.05
N LYS A 678 -12.14 -15.43 -26.83
CA LYS A 678 -13.03 -15.92 -27.90
C LYS A 678 -13.48 -17.33 -27.59
N PHE A 679 -14.75 -17.61 -27.84
CA PHE A 679 -15.35 -18.91 -27.53
C PHE A 679 -16.63 -19.13 -28.34
N THR A 680 -17.15 -20.36 -28.29
CA THR A 680 -18.47 -20.70 -28.81
C THR A 680 -19.40 -20.98 -27.63
N ILE A 681 -20.46 -20.18 -27.48
CA ILE A 681 -21.48 -20.34 -26.45
C ILE A 681 -22.43 -21.47 -26.85
N LYS A 682 -22.72 -22.34 -25.89
CA LYS A 682 -23.80 -23.33 -25.97
C LYS A 682 -24.64 -23.29 -24.70
N ASP A 683 -25.96 -23.38 -24.84
CA ASP A 683 -26.84 -23.52 -23.69
C ASP A 683 -26.59 -24.87 -23.01
N THR A 684 -26.73 -24.92 -21.69
CA THR A 684 -26.43 -26.13 -20.91
C THR A 684 -27.30 -27.34 -21.30
N ASP A 685 -28.49 -27.08 -21.86
CA ASP A 685 -29.47 -28.08 -22.31
C ASP A 685 -29.46 -28.31 -23.84
N SER A 686 -28.49 -27.75 -24.57
CA SER A 686 -28.42 -27.86 -26.04
C SER A 686 -28.04 -29.26 -26.52
N ASP A 687 -28.59 -29.66 -27.68
CA ASP A 687 -28.28 -30.95 -28.30
C ASP A 687 -26.78 -31.05 -28.67
N PRO A 688 -26.13 -32.22 -28.57
CA PRO A 688 -24.70 -32.37 -28.90
C PRO A 688 -24.33 -32.00 -30.35
N SER A 689 -25.32 -31.90 -31.24
CA SER A 689 -25.17 -31.48 -32.64
C SER A 689 -25.33 -29.97 -32.86
N ASP A 690 -25.65 -29.19 -31.82
CA ASP A 690 -25.73 -27.74 -31.93
C ASP A 690 -24.35 -27.16 -32.26
N PRO A 691 -24.19 -26.39 -33.35
CA PRO A 691 -22.94 -25.73 -33.68
C PRO A 691 -22.54 -24.63 -32.66
N GLY A 692 -23.47 -24.15 -31.82
CA GLY A 692 -23.26 -23.06 -30.88
C GLY A 692 -23.09 -21.68 -31.56
N LEU A 693 -23.02 -20.63 -30.75
CA LEU A 693 -22.86 -19.24 -31.23
C LEU A 693 -21.44 -18.73 -30.91
N PRO A 694 -20.64 -18.29 -31.91
CA PRO A 694 -19.35 -17.68 -31.63
C PRO A 694 -19.54 -16.30 -30.99
N ASP A 695 -18.80 -16.04 -29.92
CA ASP A 695 -18.82 -14.77 -29.21
C ASP A 695 -17.42 -14.38 -28.72
N GLU A 696 -17.26 -13.11 -28.36
CA GLU A 696 -16.00 -12.56 -27.88
C GLU A 696 -16.21 -11.63 -26.67
N TYR A 697 -15.25 -11.68 -25.74
CA TYR A 697 -15.25 -10.89 -24.52
C TYR A 697 -13.92 -10.14 -24.38
N GLN A 698 -14.00 -8.82 -24.28
CA GLN A 698 -12.82 -7.98 -24.11
C GLN A 698 -12.27 -8.11 -22.70
N VAL A 699 -10.97 -8.38 -22.56
CA VAL A 699 -10.29 -8.42 -21.27
C VAL A 699 -9.23 -7.32 -21.20
N SER A 700 -8.77 -7.01 -19.99
CA SER A 700 -7.84 -5.89 -19.78
C SER A 700 -6.52 -6.09 -20.55
N TYR A 701 -5.88 -4.96 -20.89
CA TYR A 701 -4.56 -4.95 -21.49
C TYR A 701 -3.53 -5.60 -20.57
N LEU A 702 -2.67 -6.44 -21.14
CA LEU A 702 -1.56 -7.06 -20.41
C LEU A 702 -0.26 -6.38 -20.78
N TRP A 703 0.28 -5.56 -19.88
CA TRP A 703 1.61 -4.98 -20.06
C TRP A 703 2.69 -5.96 -19.60
N THR A 704 3.76 -6.12 -20.41
CA THR A 704 4.89 -7.01 -20.12
C THR A 704 6.21 -6.26 -20.30
N PHE A 705 7.12 -6.44 -19.34
CA PHE A 705 8.47 -5.89 -19.39
C PHE A 705 9.54 -6.93 -19.09
N ILE A 706 10.47 -7.09 -20.02
CA ILE A 706 11.57 -8.06 -19.97
C ILE A 706 12.89 -7.27 -19.92
N PRO A 707 13.45 -7.01 -18.72
CA PRO A 707 14.76 -6.38 -18.60
C PRO A 707 15.90 -7.31 -19.08
N PRO A 708 17.07 -6.75 -19.43
CA PRO A 708 18.23 -7.50 -19.93
C PRO A 708 18.71 -8.63 -19.00
N ASN A 709 18.37 -8.52 -17.72
CA ASN A 709 18.74 -9.42 -16.63
C ASN A 709 17.84 -10.68 -16.56
N GLY A 710 16.87 -10.82 -17.48
CA GLY A 710 15.86 -11.90 -17.46
C GLY A 710 14.80 -11.76 -16.36
N GLY A 711 14.61 -10.54 -15.83
CA GLY A 711 13.44 -10.24 -15.02
C GLY A 711 12.15 -10.41 -15.83
N LEU A 712 11.01 -10.51 -15.16
CA LEU A 712 9.70 -10.52 -15.80
C LEU A 712 8.78 -9.72 -14.88
N TYR A 713 8.28 -8.60 -15.40
CA TYR A 713 7.39 -7.66 -14.69
C TYR A 713 6.08 -7.50 -15.47
#